data_AF-A0A1F3V5D7-F1
#
_entry.id   AF-A0A1F3V5D7-F1
#
_cell.length_a   1.000
_cell.length_b   1.000
_cell.length_c   1.000
_cell.angle_alpha   90.00
_cell.angle_beta   90.00
_cell.angle_gamma   90.00
#
_symmetry.space_group_name_H-M   'P 1'
#
loop_
_entity.id
_entity.type
_entity.pdbx_description
1 polymer ?
#
loop_
_entity_poly.entity_id
_entity_poly.type
_entity_poly.pdbx_seq_one_letter_code
_entity_poly.pdbx_strand_id
1 'polypeptide(L)'
;MFNMIGLTKKTFLPIIFSVTILIISAGCGRAGITSHSKKVITDISISSPTPSLPIGPASPPTLLNISPVSPSKTSTTPTLDGLATADTLTIKLFTSSACSTNEVGRGTKDEWESDGITITLTANTTSQIYVRAYDVLGNPSVCQNIASFQHDSNGPTPIDILSPESSTFNRVHQSPIISWSGGAIDAGVGFDHYEYSIGTSSGGTSVIDWSTAGISTSVTATALSLTPETTYYFNLRGVDLLGNLSTVSTTSWLTHAEELSLTPSSANLLPLDSQTFSVTGGYSPIIYALSSATGTINSTTGEYTAPNDAGSVVVYATDDIGTQASATINIAFVIAATTSSKTLATSEKYQFSATNGFPAYTWSITSGAGSIDSASGDYIAPLAANIATIRATDGEGYFDSISITTKEFIESDSTGIDIGLDFNARAITKDSLGNIYVAGDGNDGIGFPHWLVRKWNGVLWETIDDYTYNGLSIAHAESITVDSDNYIYVAGNATDPMFPRWIIRKWDGSSWVTLDNYQLATDRPAYATNVASDGSGNIFATGYATDSSYYSHLIVKKWDGSSWTIIDDYQYVATKDAFGNALIVDQSGNVYVSGGARDGSNYLHWITRKWNGTTWTTVDDYQLAATKAASGGALAQDGETDIYVTGGAIDGTGITHLITRKWDGSTWTTIDDYQLVATKLAYGNSITRDLDGNIYTTGCAIDASNYQHWITRKWNGLSWSTIDDYQQTIDTSAFGYSVFADTSGKLYSAGAAEQTVGQTWIVKEWDGAIWTIIDNYQGAGHKFATVSALVQDESENIYASGYLKDYYSYDYWTTRKWDGSSWTTIDSYQLAATKEARARAVTYGGSGNVYVAGSARDASNYYHWIVRKWDGSAWATVDNYQLVATKTSIPDSIVQDGSGNIYVGGNGSDSSGYIHWIVRKWNGSVWSTIQDYQTVATKPAYATALAFDGSGNLYAAGYARDASNYFHWIVQKWDGSIWTNVDDYQLETTKSSIPHALLVMGVNNIYAVGYATDLSNYNHWITRKWDGSTWATVDDYQLIQTKNSTANAITQDNSGNIYVAGVGINASDLTHWVVRKWNGQYWSTIRDYDVQSSLPYRFSEATSLTHDPINDIIYAGGQRFDGWSYDWYVEKLP
;
A
#
# COMPACT_ATOMS: atom_id res chain seq x y z
N MET A 1 -44.98 16.88 -40.82
CA MET A 1 -45.25 15.76 -41.77
C MET A 1 -44.06 14.80 -41.76
N PHE A 2 -44.15 13.68 -42.49
CA PHE A 2 -43.17 12.59 -42.66
C PHE A 2 -41.68 12.96 -42.44
N ASN A 3 -40.83 12.21 -41.69
CA ASN A 3 -40.61 10.76 -41.52
C ASN A 3 -39.67 10.15 -42.61
N MET A 4 -38.91 9.10 -42.23
CA MET A 4 -37.76 8.45 -42.92
C MET A 4 -36.40 9.16 -42.75
N ILE A 5 -35.28 8.57 -42.30
CA ILE A 5 -34.65 7.21 -42.33
C ILE A 5 -33.57 7.07 -43.41
N GLY A 6 -32.38 6.62 -43.01
CA GLY A 6 -31.29 6.11 -43.86
C GLY A 6 -29.96 6.90 -43.76
N LEU A 7 -28.75 6.34 -43.69
CA LEU A 7 -28.15 5.09 -43.20
C LEU A 7 -26.68 5.07 -43.71
N THR A 8 -25.71 4.94 -42.80
CA THR A 8 -24.40 4.24 -42.95
C THR A 8 -23.18 4.81 -43.73
N LYS A 9 -22.01 4.41 -43.19
CA LYS A 9 -20.61 4.33 -43.74
C LYS A 9 -19.84 5.65 -43.81
N LYS A 10 -18.69 5.78 -43.09
CA LYS A 10 -17.32 5.23 -43.35
C LYS A 10 -16.76 5.86 -44.66
N THR A 11 -15.58 6.51 -44.70
CA THR A 11 -14.26 6.03 -44.22
C THR A 11 -13.19 7.14 -44.00
N PHE A 12 -12.27 6.90 -43.06
CA PHE A 12 -10.80 7.19 -43.04
C PHE A 12 -10.19 8.61 -43.25
N LEU A 13 -9.26 8.90 -42.31
CA LEU A 13 -8.08 9.80 -42.33
C LEU A 13 -6.99 9.31 -43.36
N PRO A 14 -5.78 9.92 -43.58
CA PRO A 14 -4.89 10.59 -42.59
C PRO A 14 -3.97 11.75 -43.12
N ILE A 15 -2.89 12.04 -42.33
CA ILE A 15 -1.62 12.77 -42.66
C ILE A 15 -1.64 14.31 -42.51
N ILE A 16 -0.65 15.03 -41.94
CA ILE A 16 0.19 14.96 -40.70
C ILE A 16 1.19 16.17 -40.75
N PHE A 17 1.90 16.49 -39.66
CA PHE A 17 2.97 17.52 -39.47
C PHE A 17 2.50 18.96 -39.11
N SER A 18 3.11 19.67 -38.14
CA SER A 18 4.00 19.23 -37.04
C SER A 18 4.24 20.33 -35.97
N VAL A 19 5.10 19.98 -34.99
CA VAL A 19 5.83 20.80 -34.00
C VAL A 19 5.15 21.03 -32.64
N THR A 20 5.90 20.62 -31.61
CA THR A 20 5.62 20.64 -30.17
C THR A 20 5.97 21.99 -29.52
N ILE A 21 5.32 22.33 -28.40
CA ILE A 21 6.02 22.77 -27.18
C ILE A 21 5.14 22.48 -25.95
N LEU A 22 5.79 22.19 -24.82
CA LEU A 22 5.21 21.75 -23.55
C LEU A 22 4.92 22.97 -22.63
N ILE A 23 3.95 22.88 -21.71
CA ILE A 23 4.16 23.17 -20.27
C ILE A 23 2.94 22.74 -19.40
N ILE A 24 3.22 21.70 -18.61
CA ILE A 24 2.79 21.35 -17.24
C ILE A 24 1.86 22.32 -16.47
N SER A 25 0.77 21.80 -15.88
CA SER A 25 0.53 21.69 -14.41
C SER A 25 -0.94 21.39 -14.07
N ALA A 26 -1.24 20.91 -12.85
CA ALA A 26 -2.52 20.30 -12.48
C ALA A 26 -2.93 20.51 -11.00
N GLY A 27 -4.23 20.31 -10.73
CA GLY A 27 -4.81 20.16 -9.38
C GLY A 27 -5.27 21.46 -8.69
N CYS A 28 -6.13 21.42 -7.63
CA CYS A 28 -7.04 20.36 -7.19
C CYS A 28 -8.09 20.90 -6.19
N GLY A 29 -9.34 20.39 -6.21
CA GLY A 29 -10.41 20.68 -5.23
C GLY A 29 -11.07 22.09 -5.34
N ARG A 30 -12.25 22.37 -4.77
CA ARG A 30 -13.28 21.52 -4.10
C ARG A 30 -14.69 22.14 -4.36
N ALA A 31 -15.78 21.45 -4.04
CA ALA A 31 -17.10 21.68 -4.67
C ALA A 31 -18.05 22.73 -4.04
N GLY A 32 -18.91 23.29 -4.91
CA GLY A 32 -20.15 24.08 -4.69
C GLY A 32 -20.81 24.30 -6.07
N ILE A 33 -22.12 24.34 -6.30
CA ILE A 33 -23.17 25.26 -5.79
C ILE A 33 -24.54 24.65 -6.16
N THR A 34 -25.61 24.89 -5.38
CA THR A 34 -27.00 24.75 -5.86
C THR A 34 -27.95 25.81 -5.26
N SER A 35 -28.65 26.57 -6.13
CA SER A 35 -30.10 26.83 -6.04
C SER A 35 -30.61 27.88 -7.06
N HIS A 36 -31.74 27.52 -7.69
CA HIS A 36 -32.87 28.31 -8.26
C HIS A 36 -32.87 29.87 -8.26
N SER A 37 -33.51 30.58 -9.20
CA SER A 37 -34.13 30.22 -10.51
C SER A 37 -34.59 31.49 -11.27
N LYS A 38 -34.99 31.37 -12.55
CA LYS A 38 -35.65 32.45 -13.34
C LYS A 38 -36.62 31.85 -14.37
N LYS A 39 -37.73 32.52 -14.71
CA LYS A 39 -38.73 32.06 -15.70
C LYS A 39 -39.19 33.20 -16.63
N VAL A 40 -39.84 32.85 -17.75
CA VAL A 40 -39.90 33.59 -19.03
C VAL A 40 -41.29 34.25 -19.30
N ILE A 41 -41.35 35.09 -20.34
CA ILE A 41 -42.36 36.11 -20.70
C ILE A 41 -43.26 35.65 -21.89
N THR A 42 -44.35 36.41 -22.17
CA THR A 42 -45.26 36.39 -23.37
C THR A 42 -46.22 35.19 -23.53
N ASP A 43 -47.37 35.29 -24.21
CA ASP A 43 -47.87 36.33 -25.17
C ASP A 43 -49.40 36.62 -25.07
N ILE A 44 -49.97 37.49 -25.93
CA ILE A 44 -51.33 38.07 -25.79
C ILE A 44 -52.09 38.33 -27.13
N SER A 45 -53.39 38.71 -27.05
CA SER A 45 -54.20 39.44 -28.09
C SER A 45 -55.02 38.64 -29.16
N ILE A 46 -56.03 39.22 -29.86
CA ILE A 46 -57.40 39.66 -29.43
C ILE A 46 -58.43 39.58 -30.61
N SER A 47 -59.71 39.89 -30.33
CA SER A 47 -60.67 40.62 -31.21
C SER A 47 -61.64 41.46 -30.31
N SER A 48 -62.56 42.35 -30.73
CA SER A 48 -63.13 42.78 -32.03
C SER A 48 -63.68 44.24 -31.94
N PRO A 49 -63.90 44.99 -33.06
CA PRO A 49 -64.10 46.46 -33.01
C PRO A 49 -65.56 46.99 -33.01
N THR A 50 -65.72 48.28 -32.65
CA THR A 50 -66.97 49.08 -32.56
C THR A 50 -66.75 50.55 -33.02
N PRO A 51 -67.80 51.35 -33.32
CA PRO A 51 -67.67 52.69 -33.96
C PRO A 51 -67.43 53.87 -33.00
N SER A 52 -67.07 55.04 -33.56
CA SER A 52 -66.47 56.20 -32.86
C SER A 52 -67.31 57.49 -32.82
N LEU A 53 -66.90 58.42 -31.94
CA LEU A 53 -67.43 59.79 -31.77
C LEU A 53 -66.54 60.83 -32.50
N PRO A 54 -66.97 62.12 -32.59
CA PRO A 54 -66.07 63.22 -32.90
C PRO A 54 -65.03 63.35 -31.78
N ILE A 55 -63.76 63.18 -32.11
CA ILE A 55 -62.63 63.21 -31.19
C ILE A 55 -61.75 64.39 -31.64
N GLY A 56 -61.27 65.20 -30.68
CA GLY A 56 -60.25 66.23 -30.95
C GLY A 56 -58.88 65.59 -31.24
N PRO A 57 -57.75 66.31 -31.05
CA PRO A 57 -56.42 65.74 -31.25
C PRO A 57 -56.25 64.43 -30.46
N ALA A 58 -56.21 63.31 -31.20
CA ALA A 58 -56.53 62.00 -30.65
C ALA A 58 -55.50 61.50 -29.63
N SER A 59 -54.26 61.99 -29.76
CA SER A 59 -53.23 61.92 -28.73
C SER A 59 -52.92 63.33 -28.23
N PRO A 60 -52.74 63.53 -26.91
CA PRO A 60 -52.15 64.75 -26.37
C PRO A 60 -50.69 64.94 -26.86
N PRO A 61 -50.14 66.17 -26.78
CA PRO A 61 -48.73 66.41 -27.10
C PRO A 61 -47.78 65.62 -26.20
N THR A 62 -46.77 65.02 -26.80
CA THR A 62 -45.66 64.37 -26.10
C THR A 62 -44.50 65.33 -25.96
N LEU A 63 -43.93 65.45 -24.77
CA LEU A 63 -42.67 66.18 -24.54
C LEU A 63 -41.49 65.45 -25.21
N LEU A 64 -40.56 66.21 -25.79
CA LEU A 64 -39.24 65.73 -26.20
C LEU A 64 -38.18 66.27 -25.23
N ASN A 65 -38.04 67.59 -25.12
CA ASN A 65 -37.05 68.21 -24.24
C ASN A 65 -37.66 69.27 -23.30
N ILE A 66 -36.93 69.55 -22.22
CA ILE A 66 -37.16 70.67 -21.31
C ILE A 66 -35.81 71.33 -21.01
N SER A 67 -35.72 72.65 -21.23
CA SER A 67 -34.46 73.39 -21.23
C SER A 67 -34.54 74.68 -20.39
N PRO A 68 -33.69 74.88 -19.37
CA PRO A 68 -32.78 73.87 -18.80
C PRO A 68 -33.55 72.69 -18.20
N VAL A 69 -32.84 71.59 -17.94
CA VAL A 69 -33.41 70.40 -17.30
C VAL A 69 -33.73 70.64 -15.82
N SER A 70 -34.57 69.77 -15.26
CA SER A 70 -34.88 69.73 -13.82
C SER A 70 -34.00 68.72 -13.09
N PRO A 71 -33.56 68.98 -11.84
CA PRO A 71 -33.75 70.23 -11.08
C PRO A 71 -32.84 71.38 -11.55
N SER A 72 -33.18 72.62 -11.20
CA SER A 72 -32.39 73.82 -11.55
C SER A 72 -32.26 74.79 -10.37
N LYS A 73 -31.06 75.39 -10.19
CA LYS A 73 -30.82 76.49 -9.22
C LYS A 73 -30.82 77.89 -9.81
N THR A 74 -31.06 78.02 -11.11
CA THR A 74 -30.89 79.30 -11.85
C THR A 74 -32.07 79.70 -12.72
N SER A 75 -32.97 78.77 -13.10
CA SER A 75 -34.09 79.09 -13.99
C SER A 75 -35.42 78.57 -13.47
N THR A 76 -36.32 79.50 -13.15
CA THR A 76 -37.75 79.24 -12.96
C THR A 76 -38.55 79.29 -14.27
N THR A 77 -37.88 79.51 -15.41
CA THR A 77 -38.51 79.70 -16.72
C THR A 77 -37.97 78.71 -17.76
N PRO A 78 -38.31 77.42 -17.67
CA PRO A 78 -37.90 76.44 -18.67
C PRO A 78 -38.73 76.56 -19.95
N THR A 79 -38.10 76.23 -21.09
CA THR A 79 -38.74 76.04 -22.39
C THR A 79 -38.96 74.56 -22.65
N LEU A 80 -40.16 74.20 -23.10
CA LEU A 80 -40.57 72.82 -23.36
C LEU A 80 -40.92 72.64 -24.84
N ASP A 81 -40.31 71.65 -25.49
CA ASP A 81 -40.58 71.26 -26.89
C ASP A 81 -41.03 69.79 -26.98
N GLY A 82 -41.61 69.40 -28.10
CA GLY A 82 -42.19 68.08 -28.23
C GLY A 82 -42.70 67.73 -29.62
N LEU A 83 -43.71 66.85 -29.66
CA LEU A 83 -44.48 66.50 -30.84
C LEU A 83 -45.98 66.56 -30.52
N ALA A 84 -46.79 66.86 -31.54
CA ALA A 84 -48.24 66.84 -31.49
C ALA A 84 -48.84 66.29 -32.80
N THR A 85 -50.04 65.72 -32.73
CA THR A 85 -50.73 65.15 -33.90
C THR A 85 -51.03 66.22 -34.95
N ALA A 86 -51.10 65.83 -36.23
CA ALA A 86 -51.18 66.76 -37.36
C ALA A 86 -52.48 67.61 -37.45
N ASP A 87 -53.47 67.28 -36.62
CA ASP A 87 -54.72 68.01 -36.40
C ASP A 87 -54.63 69.09 -35.29
N THR A 88 -53.52 69.15 -34.55
CA THR A 88 -53.28 70.16 -33.51
C THR A 88 -52.96 71.53 -34.10
N LEU A 89 -53.68 72.56 -33.66
CA LEU A 89 -53.40 73.97 -33.98
C LEU A 89 -52.72 74.71 -32.82
N THR A 90 -53.14 74.46 -31.58
CA THR A 90 -52.69 75.22 -30.39
C THR A 90 -52.43 74.29 -29.22
N ILE A 91 -51.38 74.57 -28.46
CA ILE A 91 -50.94 73.82 -27.29
C ILE A 91 -50.91 74.75 -26.08
N LYS A 92 -51.37 74.25 -24.94
CA LYS A 92 -51.41 74.98 -23.65
C LYS A 92 -50.85 74.12 -22.54
N LEU A 93 -50.01 74.72 -21.69
CA LEU A 93 -49.39 74.11 -20.53
C LEU A 93 -49.95 74.69 -19.23
N PHE A 94 -50.16 73.83 -18.24
CA PHE A 94 -50.83 74.14 -16.98
C PHE A 94 -50.09 73.50 -15.80
N THR A 95 -50.22 74.09 -14.61
CA THR A 95 -49.84 73.42 -13.34
C THR A 95 -51.00 72.74 -12.62
N SER A 96 -52.18 72.64 -13.26
CA SER A 96 -53.34 71.91 -12.74
C SER A 96 -53.62 70.62 -13.53
N SER A 97 -53.93 69.54 -12.81
CA SER A 97 -54.22 68.22 -13.38
C SER A 97 -55.52 68.14 -14.19
N ALA A 98 -56.35 69.18 -14.16
CA ALA A 98 -57.54 69.32 -14.97
C ALA A 98 -57.30 70.06 -16.30
N CYS A 99 -56.11 70.66 -16.50
CA CYS A 99 -55.77 71.54 -17.63
C CYS A 99 -56.86 72.61 -17.90
N SER A 100 -57.36 73.26 -16.84
CA SER A 100 -58.47 74.21 -16.89
C SER A 100 -58.23 75.51 -16.11
N THR A 101 -57.25 75.52 -15.20
CA THR A 101 -56.78 76.70 -14.46
C THR A 101 -55.25 76.65 -14.37
N ASN A 102 -54.63 77.78 -13.98
CA ASN A 102 -53.17 77.92 -13.86
C ASN A 102 -52.43 77.56 -15.16
N GLU A 103 -52.82 78.20 -16.27
CA GLU A 103 -52.08 78.16 -17.53
C GLU A 103 -50.74 78.89 -17.35
N VAL A 104 -49.63 78.19 -17.58
CA VAL A 104 -48.26 78.71 -17.39
C VAL A 104 -47.50 78.96 -18.70
N GLY A 105 -48.05 78.53 -19.83
CA GLY A 105 -47.58 78.87 -21.17
C GLY A 105 -48.50 78.33 -22.27
N ARG A 106 -48.34 78.86 -23.49
CA ARG A 106 -49.13 78.49 -24.66
C ARG A 106 -48.38 78.81 -25.96
N GLY A 107 -48.71 78.10 -27.02
CA GLY A 107 -48.13 78.28 -28.36
C GLY A 107 -48.92 77.53 -29.42
N THR A 108 -48.46 77.61 -30.66
CA THR A 108 -48.91 76.83 -31.81
C THR A 108 -48.28 75.43 -31.82
N LYS A 109 -48.71 74.56 -32.76
CA LYS A 109 -48.03 73.30 -33.04
C LYS A 109 -46.58 73.55 -33.50
N ASP A 110 -46.37 74.48 -34.43
CA ASP A 110 -45.05 74.76 -35.01
C ASP A 110 -44.06 75.24 -33.92
N GLU A 111 -44.47 76.17 -33.05
CA GLU A 111 -43.65 76.65 -31.92
C GLU A 111 -43.29 75.53 -30.92
N TRP A 112 -44.20 74.57 -30.69
CA TRP A 112 -43.94 73.40 -29.82
C TRP A 112 -42.97 72.39 -30.44
N GLU A 113 -42.89 72.34 -31.77
CA GLU A 113 -42.06 71.37 -32.52
C GLU A 113 -40.74 71.98 -33.05
N SER A 114 -40.52 73.29 -32.92
CA SER A 114 -39.25 73.97 -33.25
C SER A 114 -38.47 74.49 -32.03
N ASP A 115 -38.87 75.63 -31.48
CA ASP A 115 -38.09 76.40 -30.50
C ASP A 115 -38.60 76.21 -29.05
N GLY A 116 -39.78 75.58 -28.92
CA GLY A 116 -40.45 75.25 -27.66
C GLY A 116 -41.27 76.40 -27.06
N ILE A 117 -42.12 76.05 -26.11
CA ILE A 117 -42.96 76.98 -25.35
C ILE A 117 -42.31 77.23 -23.98
N THR A 118 -41.84 78.46 -23.74
CA THR A 118 -41.38 78.90 -22.41
C THR A 118 -42.55 79.01 -21.44
N ILE A 119 -42.41 78.43 -20.25
CA ILE A 119 -43.34 78.56 -19.13
C ILE A 119 -42.67 79.33 -17.98
N THR A 120 -43.46 79.84 -17.03
CA THR A 120 -42.93 80.44 -15.79
C THR A 120 -43.46 79.70 -14.55
N LEU A 121 -42.55 79.33 -13.66
CA LEU A 121 -42.81 78.54 -12.46
C LEU A 121 -42.39 79.30 -11.18
N THR A 122 -42.72 78.73 -10.01
CA THR A 122 -42.38 79.34 -8.71
C THR A 122 -41.01 78.87 -8.23
N ALA A 123 -40.15 79.81 -7.81
CA ALA A 123 -38.83 79.49 -7.26
C ALA A 123 -38.95 78.62 -6.00
N ASN A 124 -38.02 77.70 -5.83
CA ASN A 124 -37.83 76.88 -4.63
C ASN A 124 -39.07 76.01 -4.33
N THR A 125 -39.63 75.44 -5.41
CA THR A 125 -40.79 74.51 -5.41
C THR A 125 -40.67 73.48 -6.53
N THR A 126 -41.39 72.36 -6.37
CA THR A 126 -41.58 71.34 -7.42
C THR A 126 -42.95 71.52 -8.07
N SER A 127 -42.97 71.95 -9.33
CA SER A 127 -44.18 72.20 -10.12
C SER A 127 -44.46 71.04 -11.09
N GLN A 128 -45.65 70.44 -10.98
CA GLN A 128 -46.16 69.49 -11.97
C GLN A 128 -46.65 70.22 -13.22
N ILE A 129 -46.34 69.70 -14.40
CA ILE A 129 -46.63 70.32 -15.70
C ILE A 129 -47.54 69.39 -16.51
N TYR A 130 -48.69 69.92 -16.93
CA TYR A 130 -49.71 69.24 -17.71
C TYR A 130 -49.95 69.96 -19.03
N VAL A 131 -50.33 69.24 -20.09
CA VAL A 131 -50.53 69.78 -21.44
C VAL A 131 -51.87 69.36 -22.04
N ARG A 132 -52.40 70.20 -22.94
CA ARG A 132 -53.45 69.88 -23.92
C ARG A 132 -53.12 70.42 -25.31
N ALA A 133 -53.41 69.63 -26.32
CA ALA A 133 -53.60 70.08 -27.71
C ALA A 133 -55.05 70.53 -27.92
N TYR A 134 -55.25 71.40 -28.91
CA TYR A 134 -56.54 71.86 -29.41
C TYR A 134 -56.50 71.86 -30.93
N ASP A 135 -57.54 71.34 -31.58
CA ASP A 135 -57.66 71.38 -33.06
C ASP A 135 -58.07 72.77 -33.59
N VAL A 136 -58.21 72.90 -34.91
CA VAL A 136 -58.66 74.12 -35.59
C VAL A 136 -60.09 74.55 -35.24
N LEU A 137 -60.88 73.69 -34.62
CA LEU A 137 -62.24 73.98 -34.12
C LEU A 137 -62.27 74.27 -32.61
N GLY A 138 -61.14 74.10 -31.91
CA GLY A 138 -60.99 74.27 -30.47
C GLY A 138 -61.33 73.04 -29.63
N ASN A 139 -61.46 71.85 -30.22
CA ASN A 139 -61.70 70.62 -29.46
C ASN A 139 -60.41 70.17 -28.75
N PRO A 140 -60.44 69.91 -27.43
CA PRO A 140 -59.25 69.55 -26.67
C PRO A 140 -58.87 68.06 -26.80
N SER A 141 -57.57 67.78 -26.67
CA SER A 141 -57.08 66.45 -26.26
C SER A 141 -57.43 66.15 -24.79
N VAL A 142 -57.20 64.91 -24.36
CA VAL A 142 -57.08 64.63 -22.91
C VAL A 142 -55.96 65.49 -22.29
N CYS A 143 -56.10 65.80 -21.00
CA CYS A 143 -55.04 66.46 -20.23
C CYS A 143 -54.01 65.41 -19.82
N GLN A 144 -52.73 65.63 -20.14
CA GLN A 144 -51.64 64.71 -19.78
C GLN A 144 -50.62 65.43 -18.89
N ASN A 145 -50.16 64.78 -17.82
CA ASN A 145 -48.93 65.16 -17.12
C ASN A 145 -47.73 64.78 -18.00
N ILE A 146 -46.86 65.74 -18.31
CA ILE A 146 -45.71 65.53 -19.19
C ILE A 146 -44.36 65.77 -18.52
N ALA A 147 -44.32 66.54 -17.43
CA ALA A 147 -43.10 66.77 -16.67
C ALA A 147 -43.39 67.15 -15.21
N SER A 148 -42.38 67.00 -14.38
CA SER A 148 -42.26 67.66 -13.08
C SER A 148 -40.98 68.49 -13.14
N PHE A 149 -41.06 69.79 -12.84
CA PHE A 149 -39.90 70.68 -12.82
C PHE A 149 -39.69 71.24 -11.43
N GLN A 150 -38.47 71.09 -10.92
CA GLN A 150 -38.06 71.53 -9.59
C GLN A 150 -37.04 72.65 -9.71
N HIS A 151 -37.33 73.78 -9.06
CA HIS A 151 -36.33 74.81 -8.81
C HIS A 151 -35.88 74.73 -7.36
N ASP A 152 -34.58 74.89 -7.10
CA ASP A 152 -34.07 75.19 -5.75
C ASP A 152 -32.74 75.93 -5.75
N SER A 153 -32.66 77.02 -4.99
CA SER A 153 -31.46 77.85 -4.81
C SER A 153 -31.09 78.04 -3.33
N ASN A 154 -31.66 77.25 -2.43
CA ASN A 154 -31.32 77.30 -1.00
C ASN A 154 -30.16 76.34 -0.70
N GLY A 155 -29.32 76.68 0.28
CA GLY A 155 -28.34 75.73 0.83
C GLY A 155 -28.96 74.86 1.93
N PRO A 156 -28.38 73.69 2.24
CA PRO A 156 -28.78 72.87 3.39
C PRO A 156 -28.72 73.63 4.72
N THR A 157 -29.41 73.14 5.74
CA THR A 157 -29.34 73.69 7.10
C THR A 157 -27.90 73.68 7.66
N PRO A 158 -27.56 74.60 8.58
CA PRO A 158 -26.28 74.58 9.29
C PRO A 158 -26.07 73.26 10.07
N ILE A 159 -24.81 72.96 10.39
CA ILE A 159 -24.44 71.86 11.29
C ILE A 159 -24.40 72.39 12.73
N ASP A 160 -25.15 71.76 13.63
CA ASP A 160 -25.35 72.22 15.01
C ASP A 160 -24.13 72.04 15.92
N ILE A 161 -23.45 70.88 15.85
CA ILE A 161 -22.37 70.51 16.78
C ILE A 161 -21.21 69.88 16.01
N LEU A 162 -20.00 70.44 16.19
CA LEU A 162 -18.73 69.82 15.84
C LEU A 162 -17.97 69.44 17.12
N SER A 163 -17.38 68.24 17.15
CA SER A 163 -16.67 67.70 18.32
C SER A 163 -15.39 66.99 17.88
N PRO A 164 -14.20 67.56 18.15
CA PRO A 164 -12.94 66.84 18.02
C PRO A 164 -12.82 65.81 19.16
N GLU A 165 -12.22 64.67 18.84
CA GLU A 165 -11.89 63.59 19.80
C GLU A 165 -11.04 64.08 20.98
N SER A 166 -10.15 65.03 20.72
CA SER A 166 -9.36 65.72 21.73
C SER A 166 -9.08 67.17 21.32
N SER A 167 -9.04 68.08 22.30
CA SER A 167 -8.60 69.46 22.13
C SER A 167 -7.07 69.60 22.01
N THR A 168 -6.31 68.54 22.32
CA THR A 168 -4.83 68.48 22.24
C THR A 168 -4.39 67.20 21.55
N PHE A 169 -3.48 67.28 20.58
CA PHE A 169 -3.14 66.16 19.70
C PHE A 169 -1.64 66.10 19.36
N ASN A 170 -1.03 64.93 19.55
CA ASN A 170 0.43 64.74 19.58
C ASN A 170 1.05 64.27 18.25
N ARG A 171 0.37 64.52 17.12
CA ARG A 171 0.86 64.17 15.78
C ARG A 171 0.86 65.38 14.87
N VAL A 172 1.98 65.60 14.17
CA VAL A 172 2.15 66.70 13.22
C VAL A 172 1.70 66.38 11.79
N HIS A 173 1.38 65.11 11.51
CA HIS A 173 1.05 64.62 10.16
C HIS A 173 -0.42 64.21 9.95
N GLN A 174 -1.29 64.38 10.95
CA GLN A 174 -2.73 64.16 10.83
C GLN A 174 -3.52 65.04 11.82
N SER A 175 -4.83 65.18 11.63
CA SER A 175 -5.74 65.76 12.63
C SER A 175 -6.15 64.71 13.68
N PRO A 176 -6.73 65.11 14.84
CA PRO A 176 -7.61 64.22 15.60
C PRO A 176 -8.80 63.76 14.73
N ILE A 177 -9.54 62.74 15.17
CA ILE A 177 -10.86 62.47 14.59
C ILE A 177 -11.76 63.67 14.93
N ILE A 178 -12.43 64.26 13.93
CA ILE A 178 -13.42 65.32 14.15
C ILE A 178 -14.77 64.82 13.67
N SER A 179 -15.75 64.84 14.58
CA SER A 179 -17.10 64.34 14.38
C SER A 179 -18.13 65.46 14.42
N TRP A 180 -19.30 65.26 13.81
CA TRP A 180 -20.40 66.23 13.85
C TRP A 180 -21.78 65.59 13.98
N SER A 181 -22.71 66.36 14.55
CA SER A 181 -24.12 66.01 14.70
C SER A 181 -25.01 67.25 14.57
N GLY A 182 -26.29 67.02 14.28
CA GLY A 182 -27.12 68.01 13.57
C GLY A 182 -26.88 67.87 12.07
N GLY A 183 -27.86 67.33 11.35
CA GLY A 183 -27.72 67.04 9.92
C GLY A 183 -27.94 68.29 9.07
N ALA A 184 -27.09 68.48 8.06
CA ALA A 184 -27.36 69.43 6.99
C ALA A 184 -28.50 68.89 6.11
N ILE A 185 -29.75 69.24 6.45
CA ILE A 185 -30.94 68.84 5.71
C ILE A 185 -31.24 69.94 4.70
N ASP A 186 -31.35 69.58 3.42
CA ASP A 186 -32.12 70.38 2.48
C ASP A 186 -33.53 69.77 2.28
N ALA A 187 -34.51 70.63 2.03
CA ALA A 187 -35.92 70.31 1.84
C ALA A 187 -36.41 70.51 0.38
N GLY A 188 -35.56 71.03 -0.51
CA GLY A 188 -35.83 71.10 -1.94
C GLY A 188 -35.25 69.90 -2.68
N VAL A 189 -34.04 70.01 -3.23
CA VAL A 189 -33.40 68.92 -4.00
C VAL A 189 -32.80 67.81 -3.13
N GLY A 190 -32.42 68.11 -1.89
CA GLY A 190 -31.80 67.20 -0.96
C GLY A 190 -30.28 67.36 -0.85
N PHE A 191 -29.76 66.95 0.30
CA PHE A 191 -28.34 66.99 0.66
C PHE A 191 -27.49 66.00 -0.16
N ASP A 192 -26.30 66.43 -0.57
CA ASP A 192 -25.34 65.62 -1.33
C ASP A 192 -24.12 65.22 -0.48
N HIS A 193 -23.35 66.20 0.04
CA HIS A 193 -22.14 65.91 0.83
C HIS A 193 -21.72 67.04 1.78
N TYR A 194 -20.83 66.72 2.72
CA TYR A 194 -20.10 67.69 3.52
C TYR A 194 -18.75 68.03 2.89
N GLU A 195 -18.37 69.30 2.87
CA GLU A 195 -17.01 69.75 2.61
C GLU A 195 -16.38 70.30 3.89
N TYR A 196 -15.09 70.06 4.07
CA TYR A 196 -14.31 70.58 5.20
C TYR A 196 -13.05 71.33 4.75
N SER A 197 -12.56 72.22 5.60
CA SER A 197 -11.26 72.88 5.45
C SER A 197 -10.49 72.90 6.77
N ILE A 198 -9.18 73.08 6.71
CA ILE A 198 -8.32 73.28 7.89
C ILE A 198 -7.49 74.54 7.69
N GLY A 199 -7.42 75.39 8.73
CA GLY A 199 -6.59 76.59 8.75
C GLY A 199 -6.08 76.95 10.13
N THR A 200 -5.28 78.00 10.24
CA THR A 200 -4.82 78.57 11.52
C THR A 200 -5.78 79.64 12.08
N SER A 201 -6.97 79.79 11.47
CA SER A 201 -8.04 80.69 11.90
C SER A 201 -9.42 80.12 11.56
N SER A 202 -10.45 80.59 12.26
CA SER A 202 -11.85 80.22 12.00
C SER A 202 -12.26 80.58 10.56
N GLY A 203 -12.85 79.63 9.83
CA GLY A 203 -13.17 79.73 8.41
C GLY A 203 -11.97 79.58 7.46
N GLY A 204 -10.76 79.36 7.97
CA GLY A 204 -9.52 79.34 7.18
C GLY A 204 -9.29 78.05 6.37
N THR A 205 -8.54 78.20 5.29
CA THR A 205 -8.17 77.13 4.33
C THR A 205 -6.65 76.92 4.24
N SER A 206 -5.88 77.46 5.20
CA SER A 206 -4.43 77.62 5.11
C SER A 206 -3.60 76.35 5.36
N VAL A 207 -4.24 75.19 5.53
CA VAL A 207 -3.61 73.86 5.69
C VAL A 207 -4.26 72.85 4.75
N ILE A 208 -5.60 72.84 4.71
CA ILE A 208 -6.42 72.13 3.71
C ILE A 208 -7.48 73.12 3.21
N ASP A 209 -7.54 73.28 1.89
CA ASP A 209 -8.65 73.97 1.21
C ASP A 209 -9.84 73.03 1.04
N TRP A 210 -11.02 73.60 0.77
CA TRP A 210 -12.31 72.89 0.82
C TRP A 210 -12.29 71.54 0.08
N SER A 211 -12.41 70.47 0.87
CA SER A 211 -12.26 69.08 0.45
C SER A 211 -13.48 68.28 0.91
N THR A 212 -13.97 67.36 0.08
CA THR A 212 -15.16 66.57 0.42
C THR A 212 -14.88 65.53 1.51
N ALA A 213 -15.79 65.40 2.48
CA ALA A 213 -15.90 64.29 3.41
C ALA A 213 -16.99 63.28 2.98
N GLY A 214 -17.63 63.49 1.83
CA GLY A 214 -18.82 62.75 1.41
C GLY A 214 -19.98 62.92 2.39
N ILE A 215 -20.79 61.87 2.56
CA ILE A 215 -21.89 61.83 3.54
C ILE A 215 -21.44 61.44 4.96
N SER A 216 -20.13 61.38 5.22
CA SER A 216 -19.57 60.98 6.53
C SER A 216 -19.95 61.99 7.62
N THR A 217 -20.19 61.53 8.85
CA THR A 217 -20.40 62.40 10.03
C THR A 217 -19.13 62.58 10.88
N SER A 218 -17.97 62.21 10.32
CA SER A 218 -16.66 62.40 10.91
C SER A 218 -15.55 62.29 9.86
N VAL A 219 -14.41 62.94 10.07
CA VAL A 219 -13.22 62.80 9.23
C VAL A 219 -11.93 62.90 10.05
N THR A 220 -10.86 62.29 9.51
CA THR A 220 -9.48 62.48 9.96
C THR A 220 -8.66 62.88 8.74
N ALA A 221 -8.07 64.07 8.75
CA ALA A 221 -7.19 64.52 7.68
C ALA A 221 -5.76 63.98 7.93
N THR A 222 -5.14 63.39 6.91
CA THR A 222 -3.80 62.78 6.98
C THR A 222 -2.84 63.48 6.00
N ALA A 223 -1.55 63.11 6.04
CA ALA A 223 -0.48 63.74 5.25
C ALA A 223 -0.34 65.26 5.46
N LEU A 224 -0.67 65.73 6.67
CA LEU A 224 -0.55 67.15 7.04
C LEU A 224 0.92 67.53 7.29
N SER A 225 1.18 68.84 7.29
CA SER A 225 2.44 69.43 7.75
C SER A 225 2.14 70.48 8.83
N LEU A 226 1.75 70.00 10.00
CA LEU A 226 1.45 70.85 11.15
C LEU A 226 2.74 71.21 11.89
N THR A 227 2.75 72.39 12.52
CA THR A 227 3.80 72.78 13.48
C THR A 227 3.34 72.40 14.88
N PRO A 228 4.22 71.93 15.80
CA PRO A 228 3.88 71.79 17.23
C PRO A 228 3.43 73.12 17.87
N GLU A 229 2.78 73.05 19.02
CA GLU A 229 2.30 74.19 19.82
C GLU A 229 1.42 75.19 19.02
N THR A 230 0.72 74.73 17.99
CA THR A 230 -0.06 75.56 17.08
C THR A 230 -1.55 75.19 17.13
N THR A 231 -2.43 76.16 17.31
CA THR A 231 -3.87 75.95 17.25
C THR A 231 -4.36 75.92 15.80
N TYR A 232 -5.01 74.82 15.42
CA TYR A 232 -5.64 74.64 14.11
C TYR A 232 -7.16 74.60 14.25
N TYR A 233 -7.85 75.07 13.22
CA TYR A 233 -9.29 75.21 13.13
C TYR A 233 -9.80 74.33 12.00
N PHE A 234 -10.77 73.47 12.31
CA PHE A 234 -11.50 72.66 11.35
C PHE A 234 -12.83 73.33 11.05
N ASN A 235 -13.15 73.48 9.77
CA ASN A 235 -14.36 74.14 9.30
C ASN A 235 -15.16 73.17 8.43
N LEU A 236 -16.49 73.27 8.48
CA LEU A 236 -17.40 72.33 7.82
C LEU A 236 -18.57 73.09 7.18
N ARG A 237 -19.00 72.66 5.99
CA ARG A 237 -20.25 73.10 5.34
C ARG A 237 -20.93 71.92 4.65
N GLY A 238 -22.26 71.97 4.56
CA GLY A 238 -23.05 71.06 3.75
C GLY A 238 -23.27 71.59 2.33
N VAL A 239 -23.44 70.67 1.39
CA VAL A 239 -23.67 70.90 -0.04
C VAL A 239 -24.93 70.14 -0.47
N ASP A 240 -25.82 70.77 -1.23
CA ASP A 240 -26.98 70.10 -1.84
C ASP A 240 -26.67 69.48 -3.22
N LEU A 241 -27.63 68.73 -3.77
CA LEU A 241 -27.52 68.10 -5.10
C LEU A 241 -27.45 69.08 -6.29
N LEU A 242 -27.52 70.39 -6.06
CA LEU A 242 -27.29 71.44 -7.06
C LEU A 242 -26.01 72.26 -6.78
N GLY A 243 -25.28 71.99 -5.70
CA GLY A 243 -24.09 72.75 -5.29
C GLY A 243 -24.41 74.10 -4.63
N ASN A 244 -25.51 74.20 -3.88
CA ASN A 244 -25.79 75.28 -2.94
C ASN A 244 -25.17 74.93 -1.57
N LEU A 245 -24.70 75.93 -0.82
CA LEU A 245 -23.88 75.72 0.38
C LEU A 245 -24.59 76.16 1.66
N SER A 246 -24.42 75.40 2.76
CA SER A 246 -24.80 75.83 4.11
C SER A 246 -23.89 76.96 4.62
N THR A 247 -24.25 77.57 5.74
CA THR A 247 -23.28 78.35 6.52
C THR A 247 -22.17 77.45 7.06
N VAL A 248 -20.96 78.00 7.22
CA VAL A 248 -19.80 77.28 7.78
C VAL A 248 -19.90 77.20 9.31
N SER A 249 -19.66 76.00 9.85
CA SER A 249 -19.48 75.74 11.29
C SER A 249 -18.02 75.36 11.58
N THR A 250 -17.49 75.70 12.77
CA THR A 250 -16.04 75.60 13.08
C THR A 250 -15.77 75.02 14.48
N THR A 251 -14.68 74.27 14.63
CA THR A 251 -14.07 73.86 15.91
C THR A 251 -12.53 73.93 15.84
N SER A 252 -11.80 73.67 16.93
CA SER A 252 -10.32 73.77 16.97
C SER A 252 -9.62 72.78 17.90
N TRP A 253 -8.32 72.57 17.68
CA TRP A 253 -7.41 71.77 18.52
C TRP A 253 -5.99 72.35 18.54
N LEU A 254 -5.17 71.94 19.50
CA LEU A 254 -3.75 72.28 19.65
C LEU A 254 -2.85 71.08 19.31
N THR A 255 -1.74 71.31 18.60
CA THR A 255 -0.71 70.29 18.32
C THR A 255 0.39 70.21 19.37
N HIS A 256 0.99 69.04 19.55
CA HIS A 256 2.10 68.76 20.48
C HIS A 256 3.16 67.84 19.84
N ALA A 257 4.26 67.57 20.55
CA ALA A 257 5.37 66.72 20.10
C ALA A 257 5.12 65.20 20.27
N GLU A 258 5.95 64.38 19.62
CA GLU A 258 5.77 62.91 19.51
C GLU A 258 6.09 62.10 20.79
N GLU A 259 5.45 60.93 20.89
CA GLU A 259 5.55 59.99 22.01
C GLU A 259 6.91 59.28 22.08
N LEU A 260 7.36 58.99 23.31
CA LEU A 260 8.57 58.21 23.59
C LEU A 260 8.40 56.75 23.12
N SER A 261 9.33 56.26 22.30
CA SER A 261 9.30 54.94 21.69
C SER A 261 10.69 54.28 21.66
N LEU A 262 10.73 52.95 21.74
CA LEU A 262 11.96 52.14 21.89
C LEU A 262 12.04 51.09 20.78
N THR A 263 13.18 51.04 20.07
CA THR A 263 13.40 50.19 18.88
C THR A 263 14.69 49.37 19.01
N PRO A 264 14.65 48.03 18.78
CA PRO A 264 13.46 47.22 18.51
C PRO A 264 12.57 47.06 19.75
N SER A 265 11.28 46.76 19.55
CA SER A 265 10.32 46.53 20.65
C SER A 265 10.48 45.15 21.32
N SER A 266 11.21 44.23 20.68
CA SER A 266 11.63 42.96 21.27
C SER A 266 12.91 42.42 20.61
N ALA A 267 13.62 41.54 21.31
CA ALA A 267 14.77 40.80 20.76
C ALA A 267 14.82 39.37 21.30
N ASN A 268 15.20 38.42 20.44
CA ASN A 268 15.48 37.04 20.78
C ASN A 268 16.99 36.84 20.70
N LEU A 269 17.62 36.32 21.76
CA LEU A 269 19.09 36.25 21.90
C LEU A 269 19.53 34.86 22.42
N LEU A 270 20.75 34.46 22.09
CA LEU A 270 21.47 33.39 22.79
C LEU A 270 22.21 33.93 24.02
N PRO A 271 22.71 33.05 24.92
CA PRO A 271 23.50 33.47 26.06
C PRO A 271 24.77 34.20 25.60
N LEU A 272 25.11 35.31 26.27
CA LEU A 272 26.21 36.24 25.95
C LEU A 272 26.08 37.07 24.65
N ASP A 273 25.02 36.94 23.85
CA ASP A 273 24.76 37.87 22.74
C ASP A 273 24.36 39.27 23.25
N SER A 274 24.56 40.30 22.42
CA SER A 274 24.21 41.70 22.71
C SER A 274 23.20 42.29 21.74
N GLN A 275 22.31 43.15 22.24
CA GLN A 275 21.37 43.96 21.46
C GLN A 275 21.43 45.42 21.91
N THR A 276 21.56 46.36 20.97
CA THR A 276 21.45 47.79 21.25
C THR A 276 20.03 48.29 20.98
N PHE A 277 19.44 48.96 21.95
CA PHE A 277 18.14 49.63 21.83
C PHE A 277 18.33 51.12 21.58
N SER A 278 17.44 51.69 20.77
CA SER A 278 17.46 53.10 20.36
C SER A 278 16.10 53.74 20.60
N VAL A 279 16.08 55.05 20.86
CA VAL A 279 14.88 55.80 21.25
C VAL A 279 14.53 56.91 20.26
N THR A 280 13.24 57.07 20.03
CA THR A 280 12.62 58.15 19.25
C THR A 280 11.53 58.82 20.08
N GLY A 281 11.42 60.15 20.00
CA GLY A 281 10.53 60.95 20.86
C GLY A 281 11.06 61.17 22.29
N GLY A 282 10.26 61.87 23.11
CA GLY A 282 10.57 62.16 24.52
C GLY A 282 11.63 63.23 24.80
N TYR A 283 11.86 63.52 26.08
CA TYR A 283 12.76 64.57 26.57
C TYR A 283 14.15 64.04 26.97
N SER A 284 15.20 64.55 26.32
CA SER A 284 16.60 64.19 26.63
C SER A 284 17.08 64.86 27.94
N PRO A 285 17.86 64.16 28.81
CA PRO A 285 18.49 62.86 28.62
C PRO A 285 17.55 61.65 28.76
N ILE A 286 17.83 60.61 27.97
CA ILE A 286 17.21 59.28 28.09
C ILE A 286 18.09 58.38 28.96
N ILE A 287 17.48 57.62 29.86
CA ILE A 287 18.15 56.64 30.75
C ILE A 287 17.57 55.24 30.53
N TYR A 288 18.45 54.26 30.28
CA TYR A 288 18.07 52.86 30.10
C TYR A 288 18.21 52.06 31.41
N ALA A 289 17.28 51.12 31.66
CA ALA A 289 17.25 50.25 32.84
C ALA A 289 16.63 48.87 32.52
N LEU A 290 16.76 47.90 33.44
CA LEU A 290 16.15 46.57 33.35
C LEU A 290 15.09 46.35 34.44
N SER A 291 14.09 45.52 34.14
CA SER A 291 13.09 45.03 35.11
C SER A 291 13.67 44.14 36.22
N SER A 292 14.84 43.54 35.99
CA SER A 292 15.52 42.62 36.91
C SER A 292 17.02 42.61 36.64
N ALA A 293 17.82 42.04 37.57
CA ALA A 293 19.27 41.92 37.43
C ALA A 293 19.70 40.79 36.46
N THR A 294 18.98 40.62 35.35
CA THR A 294 19.09 39.47 34.42
C THR A 294 19.82 39.91 33.15
N GLY A 295 21.15 39.76 33.14
CA GLY A 295 22.03 40.37 32.15
C GLY A 295 22.50 41.77 32.56
N THR A 296 23.06 42.52 31.61
CA THR A 296 23.58 43.87 31.85
C THR A 296 23.14 44.84 30.76
N ILE A 297 22.79 46.08 31.13
CA ILE A 297 22.51 47.16 30.16
C ILE A 297 23.38 48.39 30.45
N ASN A 298 23.84 49.05 29.40
CA ASN A 298 24.45 50.37 29.48
C ASN A 298 23.35 51.44 29.56
N SER A 299 23.29 52.14 30.70
CA SER A 299 22.25 53.12 31.02
C SER A 299 22.19 54.35 30.09
N THR A 300 23.15 54.51 29.18
CA THR A 300 23.25 55.67 28.28
C THR A 300 23.35 55.30 26.80
N THR A 301 23.91 54.14 26.44
CA THR A 301 23.95 53.68 25.03
C THR A 301 22.81 52.74 24.63
N GLY A 302 22.05 52.20 25.59
CA GLY A 302 20.99 51.22 25.33
C GLY A 302 21.50 49.84 24.93
N GLU A 303 22.81 49.58 25.02
CA GLU A 303 23.43 48.29 24.74
C GLU A 303 23.18 47.30 25.90
N TYR A 304 22.46 46.22 25.62
CA TYR A 304 22.21 45.09 26.50
C TYR A 304 23.10 43.89 26.12
N THR A 305 23.52 43.11 27.11
CA THR A 305 24.18 41.80 26.93
C THR A 305 23.47 40.74 27.77
N ALA A 306 23.19 39.59 27.14
CA ALA A 306 22.50 38.45 27.73
C ALA A 306 23.35 37.73 28.81
N PRO A 307 22.73 37.20 29.88
CA PRO A 307 23.40 36.33 30.85
C PRO A 307 23.67 34.93 30.26
N ASN A 308 24.30 34.05 31.05
CA ASN A 308 24.52 32.65 30.67
C ASN A 308 23.24 31.78 30.74
N ASP A 309 22.20 32.23 31.45
CA ASP A 309 20.99 31.46 31.74
C ASP A 309 19.80 31.91 30.86
N ALA A 310 18.99 30.96 30.41
CA ALA A 310 17.76 31.24 29.68
C ALA A 310 16.69 31.94 30.55
N GLY A 311 15.87 32.80 29.94
CA GLY A 311 14.85 33.58 30.64
C GLY A 311 14.25 34.69 29.78
N SER A 312 13.58 35.66 30.42
CA SER A 312 13.06 36.86 29.77
C SER A 312 13.24 38.08 30.68
N VAL A 313 13.52 39.25 30.10
CA VAL A 313 13.75 40.51 30.81
C VAL A 313 13.21 41.69 30.00
N VAL A 314 12.67 42.70 30.68
CA VAL A 314 12.17 43.93 30.04
C VAL A 314 13.21 45.04 30.19
N VAL A 315 13.57 45.67 29.07
CA VAL A 315 14.31 46.92 29.01
C VAL A 315 13.32 48.07 29.12
N TYR A 316 13.64 49.06 29.95
CA TYR A 316 12.96 50.36 29.99
C TYR A 316 13.89 51.46 29.49
N ALA A 317 13.35 52.41 28.74
CA ALA A 317 13.96 53.72 28.53
C ALA A 317 13.06 54.78 29.18
N THR A 318 13.65 55.64 30.01
CA THR A 318 12.96 56.73 30.73
C THR A 318 13.47 58.08 30.23
N ASP A 319 12.59 59.06 30.04
CA ASP A 319 12.94 60.43 29.65
C ASP A 319 13.03 61.39 30.85
N ASP A 320 13.54 62.62 30.63
CA ASP A 320 13.84 63.59 31.71
C ASP A 320 12.60 64.05 32.51
N ILE A 321 11.38 63.81 32.00
CA ILE A 321 10.12 64.09 32.70
C ILE A 321 9.45 62.83 33.29
N GLY A 322 10.06 61.65 33.14
CA GLY A 322 9.61 60.39 33.72
C GLY A 322 8.69 59.54 32.83
N THR A 323 8.54 59.89 31.54
CA THR A 323 7.86 59.04 30.55
C THR A 323 8.67 57.77 30.33
N GLN A 324 8.02 56.61 30.13
CA GLN A 324 8.72 55.35 29.85
C GLN A 324 8.21 54.64 28.59
N ALA A 325 9.17 54.08 27.85
CA ALA A 325 8.95 53.08 26.79
C ALA A 325 9.68 51.78 27.16
N SER A 326 9.21 50.64 26.66
CA SER A 326 9.72 49.31 27.06
C SER A 326 9.84 48.33 25.90
N ALA A 327 10.83 47.43 25.98
CA ALA A 327 11.08 46.36 25.03
C ALA A 327 11.37 45.03 25.75
N THR A 328 10.98 43.89 25.16
CA THR A 328 11.13 42.57 25.79
C THR A 328 12.26 41.76 25.17
N ILE A 329 13.16 41.23 25.99
CA ILE A 329 14.24 40.34 25.57
C ILE A 329 13.93 38.92 26.01
N ASN A 330 14.04 37.95 25.10
CA ASN A 330 13.97 36.53 25.42
C ASN A 330 15.34 35.90 25.19
N ILE A 331 15.85 35.19 26.19
CA ILE A 331 17.09 34.42 26.11
C ILE A 331 16.74 32.94 26.09
N ALA A 332 17.04 32.25 25.01
CA ALA A 332 16.94 30.80 24.91
C ALA A 332 18.33 30.17 24.91
N PHE A 333 18.46 28.95 25.43
CA PHE A 333 19.66 28.16 25.15
C PHE A 333 19.71 27.81 23.66
N VAL A 334 20.93 27.54 23.15
CA VAL A 334 21.15 27.04 21.79
C VAL A 334 20.22 25.86 21.51
N ILE A 335 19.56 25.86 20.35
CA ILE A 335 18.80 24.71 19.86
C ILE A 335 19.63 23.44 20.01
N ALA A 336 19.04 22.42 20.62
CA ALA A 336 19.62 21.12 20.84
C ALA A 336 18.68 20.06 20.27
N ALA A 337 19.16 19.32 19.28
CA ALA A 337 18.51 18.08 18.88
C ALA A 337 18.49 17.10 20.08
N THR A 338 17.41 16.35 20.23
CA THR A 338 17.28 15.41 21.36
C THR A 338 18.28 14.24 21.31
N THR A 339 18.98 14.06 20.19
CA THR A 339 20.13 13.16 20.02
C THR A 339 21.20 13.82 19.15
N SER A 340 22.48 13.73 19.53
CA SER A 340 23.60 14.23 18.71
C SER A 340 24.01 13.25 17.59
N SER A 341 23.68 11.97 17.76
CA SER A 341 23.78 10.96 16.71
C SER A 341 22.76 9.84 16.94
N LYS A 342 22.41 9.12 15.87
CA LYS A 342 21.55 7.93 15.88
C LYS A 342 22.10 6.93 14.86
N THR A 343 22.04 5.65 15.20
CA THR A 343 22.19 4.56 14.22
C THR A 343 20.79 4.11 13.80
N LEU A 344 20.63 3.88 12.51
CA LEU A 344 19.39 3.41 11.87
C LEU A 344 19.71 2.21 10.98
N ALA A 345 18.75 1.30 10.81
CA ALA A 345 18.76 0.34 9.70
C ALA A 345 18.46 1.04 8.36
N THR A 346 18.74 0.36 7.24
CA THR A 346 18.29 0.81 5.92
C THR A 346 16.77 0.95 5.89
N SER A 347 16.27 2.06 5.35
CA SER A 347 14.85 2.46 5.37
C SER A 347 14.15 2.66 6.73
N GLU A 348 14.83 2.54 7.88
CA GLU A 348 14.22 2.85 9.19
C GLU A 348 13.72 4.31 9.22
N LYS A 349 12.49 4.49 9.72
CA LYS A 349 11.88 5.81 9.91
C LYS A 349 12.20 6.34 11.30
N TYR A 350 12.57 7.61 11.40
CA TYR A 350 12.80 8.26 12.69
C TYR A 350 12.29 9.70 12.68
N GLN A 351 11.35 10.01 13.57
CA GLN A 351 10.86 11.37 13.81
C GLN A 351 11.84 12.10 14.73
N PHE A 352 12.48 13.15 14.23
CA PHE A 352 13.37 13.98 15.04
C PHE A 352 12.62 15.04 15.84
N SER A 353 13.12 15.32 17.04
CA SER A 353 12.65 16.41 17.89
C SER A 353 13.78 17.35 18.28
N ALA A 354 13.47 18.64 18.35
CA ALA A 354 14.37 19.69 18.81
C ALA A 354 13.86 20.32 20.12
N THR A 355 14.81 20.77 20.94
CA THR A 355 14.56 21.43 22.22
C THR A 355 15.42 22.69 22.32
N ASN A 356 15.00 23.67 23.11
CA ASN A 356 15.59 25.02 23.15
C ASN A 356 15.52 25.74 21.78
N GLY A 357 16.18 26.89 21.64
CA GLY A 357 15.96 27.81 20.52
C GLY A 357 14.54 28.40 20.49
N PHE A 358 14.17 28.98 19.35
CA PHE A 358 12.90 29.70 19.14
C PHE A 358 12.01 28.96 18.13
N PRO A 359 10.95 28.25 18.55
CA PRO A 359 10.07 27.52 17.63
C PRO A 359 9.26 28.45 16.72
N ALA A 360 8.80 28.03 15.54
CA ALA A 360 8.82 26.66 15.00
C ALA A 360 10.16 26.24 14.39
N TYR A 361 10.42 24.93 14.40
CA TYR A 361 11.63 24.34 13.82
C TYR A 361 11.40 23.89 12.38
N THR A 362 12.47 23.84 11.60
CA THR A 362 12.49 23.27 10.23
C THR A 362 13.63 22.27 10.09
N TRP A 363 13.40 21.24 9.26
CA TRP A 363 14.27 20.08 9.12
C TRP A 363 14.82 19.93 7.71
N SER A 364 16.08 19.52 7.57
CA SER A 364 16.73 19.33 6.27
C SER A 364 17.87 18.31 6.32
N ILE A 365 18.11 17.62 5.21
CA ILE A 365 19.33 16.82 4.98
C ILE A 365 20.39 17.75 4.39
N THR A 366 21.54 17.90 5.06
CA THR A 366 22.65 18.74 4.59
C THR A 366 23.76 17.96 3.87
N SER A 367 23.84 16.64 4.13
CA SER A 367 24.72 15.70 3.43
C SER A 367 24.23 14.26 3.65
N GLY A 368 24.64 13.34 2.76
CA GLY A 368 24.18 11.95 2.75
C GLY A 368 22.95 11.74 1.86
N ALA A 369 22.27 10.61 2.05
CA ALA A 369 21.07 10.21 1.34
C ALA A 369 19.92 9.90 2.31
N GLY A 370 18.71 9.68 1.78
CA GLY A 370 17.47 9.52 2.55
C GLY A 370 16.44 10.57 2.14
N SER A 371 15.35 10.68 2.91
CA SER A 371 14.36 11.77 2.77
C SER A 371 13.95 12.29 4.13
N ILE A 372 13.50 13.55 4.21
CA ILE A 372 12.97 14.14 5.44
C ILE A 372 11.80 15.07 5.13
N ASP A 373 10.74 15.02 5.92
CA ASP A 373 9.71 16.06 5.91
C ASP A 373 10.19 17.27 6.72
N SER A 374 10.12 18.45 6.10
CA SER A 374 10.77 19.66 6.63
C SER A 374 10.02 20.34 7.79
N ALA A 375 8.80 19.91 8.11
CA ALA A 375 7.97 20.49 9.17
C ALA A 375 7.83 19.57 10.40
N SER A 376 7.69 18.26 10.18
CA SER A 376 7.57 17.24 11.22
C SER A 376 8.93 16.71 11.72
N GLY A 377 9.94 16.66 10.85
CA GLY A 377 11.21 16.01 11.15
C GLY A 377 11.19 14.49 10.91
N ASP A 378 10.17 13.97 10.24
CA ASP A 378 10.07 12.56 9.84
C ASP A 378 11.12 12.23 8.77
N TYR A 379 12.20 11.56 9.18
CA TYR A 379 13.26 11.07 8.30
C TYR A 379 13.06 9.61 7.92
N ILE A 380 13.44 9.26 6.69
CA ILE A 380 13.52 7.89 6.18
C ILE A 380 14.95 7.63 5.70
N ALA A 381 15.59 6.60 6.26
CA ALA A 381 16.94 6.21 5.86
C ALA A 381 17.01 5.69 4.40
N PRO A 382 18.16 5.84 3.72
CA PRO A 382 18.33 5.30 2.37
C PRO A 382 18.43 3.76 2.35
N LEU A 383 18.29 3.18 1.15
CA LEU A 383 18.38 1.74 0.85
C LEU A 383 19.82 1.16 0.87
N ALA A 384 20.82 1.92 1.34
CA ALA A 384 22.21 1.48 1.38
C ALA A 384 22.94 2.11 2.58
N ALA A 385 23.97 1.45 3.11
CA ALA A 385 24.79 1.99 4.19
C ALA A 385 25.33 3.40 3.88
N ASN A 386 25.04 4.36 4.77
CA ASN A 386 25.26 5.78 4.51
C ASN A 386 25.45 6.56 5.81
N ILE A 387 26.26 7.62 5.77
CA ILE A 387 26.28 8.64 6.82
C ILE A 387 25.56 9.89 6.29
N ALA A 388 24.44 10.22 6.92
CA ALA A 388 23.66 11.42 6.64
C ALA A 388 23.79 12.44 7.78
N THR A 389 23.61 13.71 7.46
CA THR A 389 23.64 14.82 8.42
C THR A 389 22.34 15.58 8.33
N ILE A 390 21.55 15.50 9.40
CA ILE A 390 20.26 16.17 9.53
C ILE A 390 20.47 17.47 10.28
N ARG A 391 19.91 18.57 9.78
CA ARG A 391 19.92 19.86 10.45
C ARG A 391 18.52 20.22 10.95
N ALA A 392 18.43 20.54 12.23
CA ALA A 392 17.31 21.27 12.82
C ALA A 392 17.66 22.78 12.77
N THR A 393 16.74 23.62 12.30
CA THR A 393 16.91 25.09 12.30
C THR A 393 15.69 25.74 12.94
N ASP A 394 15.90 26.69 13.86
CA ASP A 394 14.84 27.41 14.55
C ASP A 394 14.33 28.65 13.76
N GLY A 395 13.32 29.34 14.30
CA GLY A 395 12.65 30.46 13.64
C GLY A 395 13.53 31.71 13.45
N GLU A 396 14.64 31.83 14.17
CA GLU A 396 15.62 32.92 14.04
C GLU A 396 16.82 32.51 13.17
N GLY A 397 16.91 31.24 12.76
CA GLY A 397 17.96 30.69 11.92
C GLY A 397 19.13 30.05 12.68
N TYR A 398 19.04 29.91 14.01
CA TYR A 398 20.01 29.11 14.76
C TYR A 398 19.80 27.62 14.47
N PHE A 399 20.88 26.83 14.43
CA PHE A 399 20.80 25.43 14.03
C PHE A 399 21.69 24.49 14.84
N ASP A 400 21.27 23.23 14.91
CA ASP A 400 22.06 22.09 15.40
C ASP A 400 22.10 20.99 14.31
N SER A 401 22.98 20.00 14.42
CA SER A 401 23.15 18.98 13.37
C SER A 401 23.48 17.59 13.91
N ILE A 402 22.65 16.62 13.50
CA ILE A 402 22.64 15.23 13.96
C ILE A 402 23.36 14.36 12.93
N SER A 403 24.28 13.51 13.38
CA SER A 403 24.91 12.51 12.52
C SER A 403 24.16 11.18 12.55
N ILE A 404 23.66 10.75 11.39
CA ILE A 404 22.90 9.52 11.21
C ILE A 404 23.79 8.49 10.53
N THR A 405 24.03 7.37 11.20
CA THR A 405 24.70 6.21 10.60
C THR A 405 23.65 5.21 10.19
N THR A 406 23.34 5.14 8.90
CA THR A 406 22.57 4.06 8.31
C THR A 406 23.50 2.85 8.17
N LYS A 407 23.22 1.77 8.90
CA LYS A 407 23.93 0.50 8.77
C LYS A 407 23.04 -0.53 8.09
N GLU A 408 23.65 -1.39 7.29
CA GLU A 408 23.10 -2.72 7.05
C GLU A 408 23.16 -3.53 8.35
N PHE A 409 22.10 -4.27 8.65
CA PHE A 409 21.99 -5.04 9.88
C PHE A 409 22.73 -6.37 9.74
N ILE A 410 23.70 -6.61 10.64
CA ILE A 410 24.43 -7.88 10.73
C ILE A 410 24.60 -8.20 12.21
N GLU A 411 23.90 -9.22 12.71
CA GLU A 411 24.26 -9.89 13.96
C GLU A 411 25.14 -11.12 13.66
N SER A 412 26.20 -11.25 14.46
CA SER A 412 27.01 -12.46 14.58
C SER A 412 26.94 -12.91 16.03
N ASP A 413 26.92 -14.22 16.29
CA ASP A 413 26.79 -14.70 17.67
C ASP A 413 27.93 -14.20 18.59
N SER A 414 27.59 -13.92 19.85
CA SER A 414 28.55 -13.45 20.86
C SER A 414 28.95 -14.54 21.86
N THR A 415 28.70 -15.81 21.52
CA THR A 415 28.90 -16.99 22.38
C THR A 415 30.07 -17.88 21.97
N GLY A 416 30.51 -17.82 20.70
CA GLY A 416 31.83 -18.28 20.28
C GLY A 416 32.02 -19.79 20.32
N ILE A 417 31.00 -20.57 19.96
CA ILE A 417 31.10 -22.03 19.76
C ILE A 417 31.07 -22.31 18.25
N ASP A 418 32.22 -22.03 17.63
CA ASP A 418 32.59 -22.45 16.26
C ASP A 418 32.99 -23.92 16.28
N ILE A 419 32.20 -24.79 15.62
CA ILE A 419 32.31 -26.25 15.73
C ILE A 419 32.12 -27.01 14.41
N GLY A 420 32.39 -26.38 13.25
CA GLY A 420 32.47 -27.08 11.94
C GLY A 420 31.13 -27.51 11.31
N LEU A 421 30.05 -27.29 12.06
CA LEU A 421 28.62 -27.14 11.71
C LEU A 421 27.85 -25.66 11.39
N ASP A 422 26.79 -26.35 10.77
CA ASP A 422 26.17 -26.13 9.44
C ASP A 422 24.61 -25.87 9.40
N PHE A 423 24.12 -24.82 8.73
CA PHE A 423 22.70 -24.57 8.40
C PHE A 423 22.02 -23.81 7.14
N ASN A 424 21.50 -24.12 5.88
CA ASN A 424 21.05 -25.13 4.76
C ASN A 424 19.60 -25.46 4.68
N ALA A 425 18.80 -24.44 4.71
CA ALA A 425 17.57 -24.61 5.33
C ALA A 425 16.39 -25.28 4.50
N ARG A 426 15.85 -26.42 4.95
CA ARG A 426 14.50 -26.87 4.62
C ARG A 426 13.25 -26.44 5.57
N ALA A 427 12.69 -26.87 6.76
CA ALA A 427 11.24 -26.48 7.10
C ALA A 427 10.53 -26.14 8.49
N ILE A 428 9.68 -25.08 8.55
CA ILE A 428 9.19 -24.24 9.72
C ILE A 428 7.70 -24.37 10.23
N THR A 429 7.32 -24.33 11.54
CA THR A 429 5.90 -24.20 11.94
C THR A 429 5.55 -23.72 13.38
N LYS A 430 4.31 -23.20 13.63
CA LYS A 430 3.71 -22.11 14.49
C LYS A 430 2.59 -22.51 15.48
N ASP A 431 2.52 -21.97 16.71
CA ASP A 431 1.45 -22.36 17.65
C ASP A 431 0.88 -21.29 18.59
N SER A 432 -0.26 -21.65 19.11
CA SER A 432 -1.05 -21.21 20.28
C SER A 432 -0.48 -20.97 21.69
N LEU A 433 0.82 -21.04 21.95
CA LEU A 433 1.47 -20.31 23.08
C LEU A 433 2.56 -19.40 22.53
N GLY A 434 2.42 -19.06 21.25
CA GLY A 434 3.34 -18.28 20.50
C GLY A 434 4.71 -18.93 20.42
N ASN A 435 4.81 -20.04 19.67
CA ASN A 435 6.05 -20.81 19.62
C ASN A 435 6.79 -21.12 18.13
N ILE A 436 9.02 -20.98 17.39
CA ILE A 436 10.01 -21.50 16.39
C ILE A 436 10.80 -22.75 16.76
N TYR A 437 10.49 -23.76 15.96
CA TYR A 437 11.34 -24.87 15.62
C TYR A 437 11.10 -25.38 14.20
N VAL A 438 12.10 -26.08 13.64
CA VAL A 438 12.56 -25.82 12.28
C VAL A 438 13.40 -26.92 11.62
N ALA A 439 13.11 -27.50 10.45
CA ALA A 439 13.49 -28.85 9.97
C ALA A 439 14.72 -29.09 9.05
N GLY A 440 15.69 -30.02 9.27
CA GLY A 440 16.97 -30.19 8.49
C GLY A 440 17.72 -31.54 8.45
N ASP A 441 19.07 -31.54 8.24
CA ASP A 441 20.12 -32.59 8.04
C ASP A 441 21.21 -32.69 9.18
N GLY A 442 22.47 -33.15 9.05
CA GLY A 442 23.55 -33.07 10.11
C GLY A 442 25.11 -32.95 9.95
N ASN A 443 25.75 -32.34 8.94
CA ASN A 443 27.20 -32.27 8.67
C ASN A 443 28.18 -32.00 9.81
N ASP A 444 29.05 -32.97 10.03
CA ASP A 444 30.13 -32.90 10.99
C ASP A 444 31.53 -32.99 10.36
N GLY A 445 31.62 -32.88 9.03
CA GLY A 445 32.87 -32.88 8.28
C GLY A 445 33.54 -34.25 8.15
N ILE A 446 32.84 -35.38 8.38
CA ILE A 446 33.47 -36.71 8.32
C ILE A 446 32.58 -37.84 7.80
N GLY A 447 31.31 -37.88 8.16
CA GLY A 447 30.58 -39.16 8.19
C GLY A 447 29.44 -39.35 7.20
N PHE A 448 29.27 -38.41 6.28
CA PHE A 448 28.01 -37.99 5.64
C PHE A 448 26.95 -37.69 6.74
N PRO A 449 26.72 -36.42 7.15
CA PRO A 449 26.05 -35.83 8.34
C PRO A 449 26.17 -36.13 9.85
N HIS A 450 25.01 -36.29 10.52
CA HIS A 450 24.53 -36.35 11.95
C HIS A 450 23.00 -36.05 11.72
N TRP A 451 22.17 -35.51 12.63
CA TRP A 451 20.84 -35.01 12.15
C TRP A 451 19.97 -34.09 13.04
N LEU A 452 19.86 -32.77 12.82
CA LEU A 452 19.81 -31.90 13.99
C LEU A 452 18.73 -30.81 14.09
N VAL A 453 17.49 -31.18 14.38
CA VAL A 453 16.48 -30.23 14.90
C VAL A 453 17.01 -29.47 16.06
N ARG A 454 16.37 -28.33 16.31
CA ARG A 454 16.65 -27.48 17.44
C ARG A 454 15.43 -26.74 18.03
N LYS A 455 15.63 -25.74 18.92
CA LYS A 455 14.56 -24.89 19.54
C LYS A 455 15.03 -23.61 20.30
N TRP A 456 14.54 -22.40 20.00
CA TRP A 456 14.41 -21.30 21.02
C TRP A 456 12.92 -21.19 21.34
N ASN A 457 12.66 -20.55 22.46
CA ASN A 457 11.47 -20.59 23.33
C ASN A 457 10.86 -19.19 23.44
N GLY A 458 11.74 -18.21 23.33
CA GLY A 458 11.59 -16.77 23.25
C GLY A 458 12.81 -16.06 23.84
N VAL A 459 13.93 -16.79 24.05
CA VAL A 459 15.07 -16.37 24.89
C VAL A 459 16.42 -17.06 24.61
N LEU A 460 16.46 -18.39 24.41
CA LEU A 460 17.72 -19.12 24.24
C LEU A 460 17.64 -20.33 23.33
N TRP A 461 18.79 -20.68 22.78
CA TRP A 461 19.03 -21.70 21.77
C TRP A 461 19.67 -22.94 22.54
N GLU A 462 19.19 -24.21 22.41
CA GLU A 462 19.39 -25.39 23.32
C GLU A 462 19.25 -26.91 22.82
N THR A 463 20.27 -27.81 22.93
CA THR A 463 20.27 -29.30 22.60
C THR A 463 19.31 -30.25 23.31
N ILE A 464 18.47 -30.99 22.55
CA ILE A 464 17.35 -31.83 23.04
C ILE A 464 17.04 -33.15 22.25
N ASP A 465 17.93 -33.79 21.46
CA ASP A 465 17.62 -35.10 20.82
C ASP A 465 18.73 -36.06 20.30
N ASP A 466 18.39 -37.36 20.22
CA ASP A 466 19.02 -38.53 19.57
C ASP A 466 18.18 -39.12 18.37
N TYR A 467 18.54 -38.78 17.10
CA TYR A 467 18.46 -39.60 15.87
C TYR A 467 19.59 -39.31 14.88
N THR A 468 20.27 -40.35 14.38
CA THR A 468 20.23 -40.73 12.97
C THR A 468 19.61 -42.14 12.99
N TYR A 469 19.37 -42.89 11.90
CA TYR A 469 19.20 -44.35 12.16
C TYR A 469 20.55 -44.88 12.72
N ASN A 470 20.69 -46.14 13.14
CA ASN A 470 21.80 -46.63 14.00
C ASN A 470 23.32 -46.27 13.75
N GLY A 471 23.83 -45.59 12.69
CA GLY A 471 25.31 -45.51 12.51
C GLY A 471 26.09 -45.20 11.19
N LEU A 472 25.52 -44.92 9.99
CA LEU A 472 26.22 -44.61 8.70
C LEU A 472 25.26 -43.82 7.72
N SER A 473 25.48 -42.54 7.22
CA SER A 473 25.81 -41.89 5.85
C SER A 473 24.99 -41.38 4.51
N ILE A 474 23.67 -41.09 4.20
CA ILE A 474 23.05 -40.38 2.93
C ILE A 474 21.50 -40.11 3.01
N ALA A 475 20.96 -38.86 3.17
CA ALA A 475 19.52 -38.41 3.26
C ALA A 475 19.10 -37.04 2.68
N HIS A 476 17.92 -36.93 2.04
CA HIS A 476 17.30 -35.69 1.50
C HIS A 476 15.70 -35.58 1.58
N ALA A 477 15.06 -34.92 2.59
CA ALA A 477 13.57 -34.89 2.82
C ALA A 477 12.84 -33.53 3.22
N GLU A 478 11.62 -33.55 3.87
CA GLU A 478 10.49 -32.62 3.47
C GLU A 478 9.43 -31.81 4.42
N SER A 479 9.35 -31.58 5.80
CA SER A 479 8.55 -30.43 6.52
C SER A 479 8.40 -30.12 8.06
N ILE A 480 7.19 -30.04 8.78
CA ILE A 480 6.82 -29.55 10.19
C ILE A 480 5.34 -29.05 10.62
N THR A 481 4.42 -29.68 11.40
CA THR A 481 2.99 -29.25 11.80
C THR A 481 2.37 -29.95 12.99
N VAL A 482 1.50 -29.17 13.58
CA VAL A 482 0.68 -29.26 14.74
C VAL A 482 -0.74 -29.73 14.62
N ASP A 483 -1.35 -30.15 15.73
CA ASP A 483 -2.80 -30.20 15.98
C ASP A 483 -3.23 -29.26 17.12
N SER A 484 -4.52 -29.06 17.36
CA SER A 484 -4.97 -28.32 18.56
C SER A 484 -4.91 -29.08 19.91
N ASP A 485 -4.15 -30.17 20.01
CA ASP A 485 -3.66 -30.79 21.26
C ASP A 485 -2.15 -30.49 21.47
N ASN A 486 -1.51 -29.89 20.47
CA ASN A 486 -0.18 -29.31 20.53
C ASN A 486 0.95 -30.30 20.86
N TYR A 487 0.89 -31.55 20.40
CA TYR A 487 2.04 -32.22 19.70
C TYR A 487 2.49 -32.01 18.02
N ILE A 488 3.91 -32.15 18.32
CA ILE A 488 5.30 -31.95 17.62
C ILE A 488 5.88 -33.14 16.67
N TYR A 489 6.30 -32.91 15.36
CA TYR A 489 6.40 -33.90 14.19
C TYR A 489 7.46 -33.80 13.02
N VAL A 490 8.56 -34.61 12.93
CA VAL A 490 9.50 -34.77 11.75
C VAL A 490 9.17 -35.70 10.54
N ALA A 491 10.12 -35.94 9.62
CA ALA A 491 9.91 -36.26 8.21
C ALA A 491 11.13 -36.50 7.30
N GLY A 492 11.65 -37.72 7.23
CA GLY A 492 12.33 -38.17 6.04
C GLY A 492 13.37 -39.28 6.12
N ASN A 493 14.13 -39.40 5.01
CA ASN A 493 15.51 -39.87 4.71
C ASN A 493 16.44 -40.61 5.82
N ALA A 494 17.63 -41.29 5.71
CA ALA A 494 18.85 -41.56 4.86
C ALA A 494 19.37 -43.08 4.53
N THR A 495 19.66 -43.63 3.31
CA THR A 495 20.04 -45.05 2.74
C THR A 495 19.44 -46.46 3.08
N ASP A 496 19.94 -47.72 2.93
CA ASP A 496 21.24 -48.48 2.80
C ASP A 496 21.27 -49.50 1.65
N PRO A 497 22.47 -50.03 1.33
CA PRO A 497 23.71 -49.26 1.25
C PRO A 497 23.68 -48.41 -0.04
N MET A 498 22.49 -48.37 -0.65
CA MET A 498 22.18 -48.24 -2.05
C MET A 498 20.79 -47.56 -2.25
N PHE A 499 19.78 -47.74 -1.36
CA PHE A 499 18.36 -47.49 -1.70
C PHE A 499 17.47 -46.64 -0.74
N PRO A 500 16.71 -45.65 -1.29
CA PRO A 500 15.62 -44.80 -0.66
C PRO A 500 14.20 -45.34 -0.25
N ARG A 501 13.37 -44.73 0.66
CA ARG A 501 12.73 -45.44 1.86
C ARG A 501 11.32 -44.73 2.47
N TRP A 502 10.28 -45.14 3.37
CA TRP A 502 9.23 -44.41 4.33
C TRP A 502 9.35 -44.14 5.94
N ILE A 503 9.31 -42.95 6.61
CA ILE A 503 9.67 -42.59 8.06
C ILE A 503 8.44 -42.14 8.97
N ILE A 504 8.41 -42.29 10.33
CA ILE A 504 7.47 -41.71 11.37
C ILE A 504 8.06 -41.88 12.82
N ARG A 505 7.92 -40.87 13.70
CA ARG A 505 8.17 -40.67 15.18
C ARG A 505 7.03 -39.73 15.76
N LYS A 506 7.26 -38.59 16.47
CA LYS A 506 6.36 -37.58 17.19
C LYS A 506 7.07 -36.93 18.45
N TRP A 507 6.55 -36.35 19.59
CA TRP A 507 6.73 -36.45 21.13
C TRP A 507 5.34 -36.17 21.70
N ASP A 508 5.21 -36.38 22.95
CA ASP A 508 3.99 -36.23 23.73
C ASP A 508 4.14 -35.03 24.69
N GLY A 509 5.37 -34.72 25.04
CA GLY A 509 5.74 -33.97 26.23
C GLY A 509 6.91 -34.62 26.98
N SER A 510 7.47 -35.76 26.51
CA SER A 510 8.48 -36.50 27.30
C SER A 510 9.58 -37.43 26.67
N SER A 511 9.40 -38.30 25.64
CA SER A 511 10.47 -39.34 25.35
C SER A 511 10.58 -40.03 23.95
N TRP A 512 11.80 -40.30 23.42
CA TRP A 512 12.04 -40.59 21.97
C TRP A 512 11.56 -42.05 21.40
N VAL A 513 10.28 -42.55 21.58
CA VAL A 513 9.56 -43.89 21.32
C VAL A 513 9.37 -44.69 19.94
N THR A 514 8.93 -45.99 19.91
CA THR A 514 9.06 -46.94 18.73
C THR A 514 7.86 -47.91 18.34
N LEU A 515 7.18 -47.81 17.14
CA LEU A 515 6.06 -48.68 16.62
C LEU A 515 5.77 -49.07 15.06
N ASP A 516 6.30 -48.57 13.91
CA ASP A 516 6.58 -49.29 12.56
C ASP A 516 7.63 -48.63 11.58
N ASN A 517 7.69 -48.86 10.23
CA ASN A 517 8.45 -48.17 9.15
C ASN A 517 8.06 -48.41 7.65
N TYR A 518 7.29 -47.60 6.92
CA TYR A 518 6.63 -48.11 5.70
C TYR A 518 7.46 -48.74 4.57
N GLN A 519 6.95 -49.93 4.15
CA GLN A 519 7.56 -51.01 3.37
C GLN A 519 6.57 -51.95 2.57
N LEU A 520 6.46 -51.94 1.21
CA LEU A 520 5.92 -53.10 0.39
C LEU A 520 6.91 -53.95 -0.51
N ALA A 521 7.97 -53.45 -1.16
CA ALA A 521 8.98 -54.36 -1.77
C ALA A 521 10.49 -53.98 -1.61
N THR A 522 11.45 -54.63 -0.88
CA THR A 522 12.93 -54.35 -0.62
C THR A 522 14.00 -54.22 -1.76
N ASP A 523 14.82 -53.14 -1.80
CA ASP A 523 16.03 -52.81 -2.64
C ASP A 523 15.99 -51.73 -3.78
N ARG A 524 15.24 -50.61 -3.73
CA ARG A 524 15.30 -49.41 -4.63
C ARG A 524 14.62 -48.18 -3.96
N PRO A 525 14.83 -46.92 -4.46
CA PRO A 525 14.48 -45.58 -3.92
C PRO A 525 13.20 -45.26 -3.14
N ALA A 526 12.99 -43.95 -2.93
CA ALA A 526 11.92 -43.18 -2.31
C ALA A 526 12.56 -41.95 -1.63
N TYR A 527 12.19 -40.72 -1.97
CA TYR A 527 12.63 -39.51 -1.27
C TYR A 527 11.43 -38.59 -1.11
N ALA A 528 10.55 -38.93 -0.18
CA ALA A 528 9.36 -38.16 0.08
C ALA A 528 9.69 -36.97 0.99
N THR A 529 8.90 -35.92 1.09
CA THR A 529 7.73 -35.34 0.38
C THR A 529 6.54 -35.01 1.30
N ASN A 530 5.19 -35.08 1.23
CA ASN A 530 4.25 -34.30 2.13
C ASN A 530 3.02 -34.89 3.02
N VAL A 531 2.11 -34.13 3.73
CA VAL A 531 1.33 -34.33 5.07
C VAL A 531 0.31 -33.18 5.59
N ALA A 532 -0.98 -33.23 6.21
CA ALA A 532 -1.78 -32.08 6.98
C ALA A 532 -3.40 -31.92 7.21
N SER A 533 -3.98 -30.93 8.03
CA SER A 533 -5.31 -30.79 8.83
C SER A 533 -5.88 -29.22 9.21
N ASP A 534 -7.07 -28.77 9.83
CA ASP A 534 -7.57 -27.43 10.63
C ASP A 534 -7.81 -27.12 12.29
N GLY A 535 -7.77 -28.07 13.30
CA GLY A 535 -8.13 -28.28 14.75
C GLY A 535 -7.95 -29.75 15.41
N SER A 536 -8.97 -30.70 15.66
CA SER A 536 -9.42 -32.22 15.97
C SER A 536 -9.04 -33.48 16.93
N GLY A 537 -8.42 -34.56 16.38
CA GLY A 537 -7.82 -35.87 16.85
C GLY A 537 -7.32 -36.94 15.77
N ASN A 538 -6.36 -36.69 14.81
CA ASN A 538 -6.17 -37.13 13.34
C ASN A 538 -4.77 -37.62 12.73
N ILE A 539 -4.56 -38.14 11.45
CA ILE A 539 -3.32 -38.07 10.54
C ILE A 539 -3.20 -38.62 8.98
N PHE A 540 -2.56 -37.88 7.98
CA PHE A 540 -2.35 -38.07 6.46
C PHE A 540 -1.16 -37.40 5.65
N ALA A 541 -0.72 -37.95 4.48
CA ALA A 541 0.52 -37.70 3.66
C ALA A 541 0.37 -37.34 2.16
N THR A 542 1.51 -37.39 1.45
CA THR A 542 1.74 -37.01 0.06
C THR A 542 3.10 -37.66 -0.45
N GLY A 543 3.40 -38.79 -1.20
CA GLY A 543 4.88 -39.17 -1.46
C GLY A 543 5.61 -40.46 -2.06
N TYR A 544 6.90 -40.42 -2.55
CA TYR A 544 7.49 -41.41 -3.55
C TYR A 544 7.70 -42.93 -3.42
N ALA A 545 6.67 -43.80 -3.54
CA ALA A 545 6.89 -45.26 -3.44
C ALA A 545 5.92 -46.35 -4.10
N THR A 546 6.25 -47.68 -4.04
CA THR A 546 6.38 -48.73 -5.12
C THR A 546 6.29 -50.25 -4.83
N ASP A 547 6.68 -51.06 -5.82
CA ASP A 547 6.49 -52.47 -6.02
C ASP A 547 7.32 -53.10 -7.20
N SER A 548 7.08 -54.38 -7.49
CA SER A 548 7.97 -55.43 -8.01
C SER A 548 8.90 -55.29 -9.25
N SER A 549 9.10 -54.15 -9.94
CA SER A 549 9.97 -54.15 -11.15
C SER A 549 10.81 -52.89 -11.58
N TYR A 550 11.10 -51.83 -10.76
CA TYR A 550 12.11 -50.70 -10.95
C TYR A 550 11.73 -49.18 -11.24
N TYR A 551 10.62 -48.50 -10.82
CA TYR A 551 10.23 -47.25 -11.59
C TYR A 551 9.48 -45.95 -10.99
N SER A 552 8.12 -45.64 -11.07
CA SER A 552 7.03 -44.81 -10.34
C SER A 552 5.52 -45.43 -10.16
N HIS A 553 4.73 -45.28 -9.05
CA HIS A 553 3.31 -45.63 -8.62
C HIS A 553 2.89 -44.73 -7.44
N LEU A 554 1.60 -44.45 -7.13
CA LEU A 554 1.09 -43.72 -5.96
C LEU A 554 0.24 -44.64 -5.11
N ILE A 555 0.33 -44.50 -3.78
CA ILE A 555 -0.06 -45.50 -2.77
C ILE A 555 -0.53 -44.90 -1.37
N VAL A 556 -1.46 -43.94 -1.23
CA VAL A 556 -1.79 -43.14 0.01
C VAL A 556 -2.01 -43.92 1.34
N LYS A 557 -1.99 -43.31 2.56
CA LYS A 557 -2.71 -43.78 3.83
C LYS A 557 -3.68 -42.77 4.60
N LYS A 558 -4.23 -43.19 5.79
CA LYS A 558 -4.89 -42.62 7.05
C LYS A 558 -4.75 -43.59 8.28
N TRP A 559 -5.39 -43.37 9.48
CA TRP A 559 -5.81 -44.22 10.72
C TRP A 559 -7.28 -43.96 11.13
N ASP A 560 -7.80 -44.60 12.19
CA ASP A 560 -9.25 -44.78 12.41
C ASP A 560 -10.06 -43.98 13.47
N GLY A 561 -9.58 -43.37 14.56
CA GLY A 561 -8.21 -43.25 15.05
C GLY A 561 -7.82 -44.24 16.15
N SER A 562 -6.90 -45.18 15.82
CA SER A 562 -6.37 -46.26 16.68
C SER A 562 -5.73 -47.42 15.89
N SER A 563 -6.02 -47.50 14.59
CA SER A 563 -5.53 -48.52 13.66
C SER A 563 -5.28 -47.85 12.33
N TRP A 564 -4.29 -48.35 11.59
CA TRP A 564 -4.23 -48.10 10.17
C TRP A 564 -4.37 -49.54 9.33
N THR A 565 -5.12 -49.64 8.16
CA THR A 565 -5.39 -50.51 6.87
C THR A 565 -5.06 -50.06 5.30
N ILE A 566 -5.88 -50.28 4.22
CA ILE A 566 -5.58 -49.87 2.78
C ILE A 566 -6.82 -49.32 1.95
N ILE A 567 -6.82 -48.25 1.07
CA ILE A 567 -8.03 -47.66 0.35
C ILE A 567 -7.86 -46.64 -0.88
N ASP A 568 -7.04 -46.84 -1.93
CA ASP A 568 -7.11 -46.14 -3.26
C ASP A 568 -6.56 -47.06 -4.40
N ASP A 569 -6.95 -46.97 -5.70
CA ASP A 569 -6.95 -48.14 -6.65
C ASP A 569 -6.38 -47.92 -8.12
N TYR A 570 -5.20 -47.31 -8.37
CA TYR A 570 -4.83 -46.74 -9.71
C TYR A 570 -3.38 -46.19 -9.90
N GLN A 571 -2.69 -46.46 -11.02
CA GLN A 571 -1.75 -45.52 -11.70
C GLN A 571 -2.49 -44.93 -12.91
N TYR A 572 -1.90 -44.10 -13.79
CA TYR A 572 -2.63 -43.90 -15.06
C TYR A 572 -2.76 -45.18 -15.88
N VAL A 573 -1.67 -45.92 -15.99
CA VAL A 573 -1.64 -47.25 -16.62
C VAL A 573 -0.59 -48.12 -15.88
N ALA A 574 0.05 -49.11 -16.51
CA ALA A 574 0.74 -50.19 -15.80
C ALA A 574 2.17 -50.04 -15.17
N THR A 575 3.24 -49.61 -15.86
CA THR A 575 4.65 -49.84 -15.44
C THR A 575 5.85 -48.85 -15.82
N LYS A 576 6.22 -47.67 -15.21
CA LYS A 576 7.40 -46.77 -15.66
C LYS A 576 8.17 -45.79 -14.65
N ASP A 577 9.38 -45.12 -14.84
CA ASP A 577 10.53 -44.60 -13.85
C ASP A 577 10.44 -43.37 -12.80
N ALA A 578 11.37 -42.41 -12.46
CA ALA A 578 11.19 -41.44 -11.27
C ALA A 578 11.35 -39.85 -11.44
N PHE A 579 10.91 -38.95 -10.50
CA PHE A 579 11.15 -37.44 -10.52
C PHE A 579 10.05 -36.33 -10.16
N GLY A 580 9.85 -35.69 -8.94
CA GLY A 580 9.05 -34.41 -8.61
C GLY A 580 7.80 -34.43 -7.61
N ASN A 581 6.84 -33.43 -7.49
CA ASN A 581 6.00 -33.18 -6.21
C ASN A 581 4.44 -32.76 -6.12
N ALA A 582 3.86 -31.86 -5.18
CA ALA A 582 2.36 -31.47 -4.91
C ALA A 582 1.68 -30.91 -3.53
N LEU A 583 0.55 -30.11 -3.51
CA LEU A 583 -0.75 -30.13 -2.64
C LEU A 583 -1.06 -29.62 -1.12
N ILE A 584 -2.14 -28.82 -0.70
CA ILE A 584 -2.81 -28.47 0.68
C ILE A 584 -4.35 -28.70 0.90
N VAL A 585 -4.91 -28.42 2.11
CA VAL A 585 -6.30 -28.30 2.62
C VAL A 585 -6.57 -27.07 3.59
N ASP A 586 -7.79 -26.82 4.16
CA ASP A 586 -8.47 -25.69 4.94
C ASP A 586 -9.20 -25.93 6.38
N GLN A 587 -10.58 -25.95 6.67
CA GLN A 587 -11.44 -26.64 7.79
C GLN A 587 -12.64 -27.75 7.62
N SER A 588 -13.27 -28.00 6.45
CA SER A 588 -14.26 -28.94 5.72
C SER A 588 -13.74 -30.22 5.17
N GLY A 589 -12.49 -30.37 5.49
CA GLY A 589 -11.45 -31.13 4.89
C GLY A 589 -11.36 -31.45 3.41
N ASN A 590 -12.35 -31.58 2.54
CA ASN A 590 -12.28 -32.25 1.21
C ASN A 590 -10.84 -32.58 0.60
N VAL A 591 -10.47 -33.75 0.02
CA VAL A 591 -9.09 -34.18 -0.57
C VAL A 591 -8.65 -33.61 -1.91
N TYR A 592 -7.30 -33.52 -2.13
CA TYR A 592 -6.49 -33.27 -3.35
C TYR A 592 -5.11 -34.05 -3.52
N VAL A 593 -5.06 -35.41 -3.55
CA VAL A 593 -3.89 -36.33 -3.95
C VAL A 593 -2.78 -36.22 -5.14
N SER A 594 -2.21 -35.06 -5.57
CA SER A 594 -1.37 -34.79 -6.81
C SER A 594 0.04 -35.36 -7.12
N GLY A 595 0.31 -35.73 -8.39
CA GLY A 595 1.60 -36.01 -9.09
C GLY A 595 1.71 -37.16 -10.19
N GLY A 596 2.93 -37.59 -10.57
CA GLY A 596 3.48 -38.48 -11.65
C GLY A 596 3.58 -40.06 -11.68
N ALA A 597 3.02 -40.96 -12.51
CA ALA A 597 1.93 -40.97 -13.49
C ALA A 597 2.04 -41.91 -14.74
N ARG A 598 3.18 -41.89 -15.49
CA ARG A 598 3.50 -42.61 -16.79
C ARG A 598 2.64 -42.11 -18.00
N ASP A 599 2.84 -42.50 -19.25
CA ASP A 599 1.79 -42.62 -20.30
C ASP A 599 2.38 -43.44 -21.44
N GLY A 600 1.51 -43.71 -22.40
CA GLY A 600 1.77 -44.32 -23.70
C GLY A 600 3.10 -44.10 -24.42
N SER A 601 3.82 -42.94 -24.41
CA SER A 601 4.70 -42.62 -25.57
C SER A 601 5.91 -41.60 -25.61
N ASN A 602 6.51 -40.95 -24.54
CA ASN A 602 8.80 -41.09 -22.75
C ASN A 602 9.29 -39.92 -21.61
N TYR A 603 8.52 -39.17 -20.75
CA TYR A 603 8.91 -37.97 -19.89
C TYR A 603 7.88 -37.59 -18.73
N LEU A 604 8.17 -36.80 -17.64
CA LEU A 604 7.46 -36.12 -16.41
C LEU A 604 5.86 -35.86 -16.32
N HIS A 605 4.93 -36.00 -15.29
CA HIS A 605 3.38 -35.65 -15.30
C HIS A 605 2.54 -35.53 -13.93
N TRP A 606 1.20 -35.16 -13.81
CA TRP A 606 0.51 -34.80 -12.49
C TRP A 606 -0.83 -35.27 -11.74
N ILE A 607 -1.95 -35.92 -12.19
CA ILE A 607 -3.36 -36.23 -11.59
C ILE A 607 -3.84 -35.17 -10.65
N THR A 608 -5.04 -34.67 -10.91
CA THR A 608 -5.85 -34.05 -9.89
C THR A 608 -7.18 -34.77 -9.69
N ARG A 609 -8.10 -34.61 -8.75
CA ARG A 609 -9.10 -35.66 -8.35
C ARG A 609 -9.85 -35.10 -7.16
N LYS A 610 -10.78 -35.90 -6.60
CA LYS A 610 -11.64 -35.54 -5.47
C LYS A 610 -12.54 -36.67 -4.90
N TRP A 611 -12.05 -37.82 -4.32
CA TRP A 611 -12.66 -38.60 -3.17
C TRP A 611 -14.17 -38.53 -3.13
N ASN A 612 -14.65 -38.18 -1.96
CA ASN A 612 -15.79 -37.35 -1.61
C ASN A 612 -16.33 -37.72 -0.22
N GLY A 613 -15.70 -38.75 0.34
CA GLY A 613 -16.17 -39.68 1.33
C GLY A 613 -15.95 -41.11 0.83
N THR A 614 -16.13 -41.36 -0.49
CA THR A 614 -16.57 -42.71 -0.91
C THR A 614 -16.25 -43.41 -2.28
N THR A 615 -16.18 -42.80 -3.48
CA THR A 615 -16.47 -43.46 -4.83
C THR A 615 -15.34 -43.54 -5.93
N TRP A 616 -15.54 -43.31 -7.27
CA TRP A 616 -14.50 -43.40 -8.39
C TRP A 616 -14.68 -42.41 -9.60
N THR A 617 -13.73 -41.50 -9.99
CA THR A 617 -13.90 -40.53 -11.15
C THR A 617 -12.63 -39.92 -11.90
N THR A 618 -12.85 -39.07 -12.97
CA THR A 618 -11.88 -38.20 -13.76
C THR A 618 -12.23 -36.66 -13.94
N VAL A 619 -11.31 -35.66 -14.15
CA VAL A 619 -11.52 -34.17 -14.21
C VAL A 619 -10.49 -33.28 -15.00
N ASP A 620 -9.38 -32.82 -14.42
CA ASP A 620 -8.33 -31.99 -15.03
C ASP A 620 -7.51 -32.77 -16.07
N ASP A 621 -7.94 -32.86 -17.35
CA ASP A 621 -7.27 -33.55 -18.51
C ASP A 621 -6.37 -32.73 -19.60
N TYR A 622 -4.96 -32.71 -19.67
CA TYR A 622 -3.87 -31.52 -19.65
C TYR A 622 -2.36 -32.06 -20.12
N GLN A 623 -1.69 -31.37 -21.09
CA GLN A 623 -0.37 -30.65 -21.06
C GLN A 623 -0.53 -29.19 -21.56
N LEU A 624 0.36 -28.20 -21.35
CA LEU A 624 0.14 -26.85 -21.93
C LEU A 624 0.40 -26.78 -23.43
N ALA A 625 0.98 -27.81 -24.03
CA ALA A 625 0.90 -27.97 -25.49
C ALA A 625 1.06 -29.44 -25.86
N ALA A 626 1.12 -29.70 -27.17
CA ALA A 626 1.44 -30.91 -27.95
C ALA A 626 2.32 -32.11 -27.44
N THR A 627 2.60 -32.39 -26.14
CA THR A 627 3.31 -33.59 -25.53
C THR A 627 4.82 -33.55 -24.97
N LYS A 628 5.23 -33.11 -23.71
CA LYS A 628 6.52 -33.35 -22.89
C LYS A 628 6.49 -32.89 -21.37
N ALA A 629 7.60 -32.66 -20.62
CA ALA A 629 7.86 -32.67 -19.12
C ALA A 629 7.44 -31.63 -18.04
N ALA A 630 7.75 -31.89 -16.74
CA ALA A 630 7.57 -30.98 -15.57
C ALA A 630 7.99 -31.44 -14.10
N SER A 631 7.81 -30.67 -12.98
CA SER A 631 8.29 -30.99 -11.57
C SER A 631 7.72 -30.28 -10.25
N GLY A 632 8.41 -30.30 -9.05
CA GLY A 632 7.86 -30.10 -7.66
C GLY A 632 8.69 -29.53 -6.42
N GLY A 633 8.06 -29.26 -5.21
CA GLY A 633 8.44 -28.21 -4.17
C GLY A 633 8.00 -28.21 -2.64
N ALA A 634 6.98 -27.47 -2.08
CA ALA A 634 6.50 -27.35 -0.63
C ALA A 634 5.20 -26.44 -0.40
N LEU A 635 4.43 -26.32 0.76
CA LEU A 635 3.14 -25.49 0.94
C LEU A 635 2.35 -25.26 2.39
N ALA A 636 1.14 -24.54 2.60
CA ALA A 636 0.35 -24.06 3.88
C ALA A 636 -1.21 -23.50 3.94
N GLN A 637 -2.08 -23.83 4.98
CA GLN A 637 -3.58 -23.67 5.45
C GLN A 637 -4.63 -22.46 5.30
N ASP A 638 -6.03 -22.64 5.31
CA ASP A 638 -7.16 -21.56 5.39
C ASP A 638 -8.71 -21.81 5.87
N GLY A 639 -9.66 -20.81 5.65
CA GLY A 639 -11.17 -20.52 5.58
C GLY A 639 -12.27 -21.13 4.59
N GLU A 640 -13.11 -20.36 3.82
CA GLU A 640 -14.53 -20.74 3.43
C GLU A 640 -14.94 -21.27 2.00
N THR A 641 -14.22 -21.01 0.89
CA THR A 641 -14.48 -21.52 -0.48
C THR A 641 -13.33 -22.12 -1.44
N ASP A 642 -12.13 -21.53 -1.78
CA ASP A 642 -11.43 -21.45 -3.14
C ASP A 642 -9.89 -21.95 -3.31
N ILE A 643 -9.43 -23.06 -4.00
CA ILE A 643 -8.22 -23.96 -3.65
C ILE A 643 -7.00 -24.34 -4.68
N TYR A 644 -5.81 -25.01 -4.46
CA TYR A 644 -4.58 -24.79 -5.37
C TYR A 644 -3.17 -25.64 -5.52
N VAL A 645 -2.89 -26.93 -5.87
CA VAL A 645 -1.58 -27.74 -6.09
C VAL A 645 -0.16 -27.17 -6.49
N THR A 646 0.42 -27.02 -7.73
CA THR A 646 1.39 -25.96 -8.34
C THR A 646 2.36 -26.38 -9.43
N GLY A 647 2.90 -25.51 -10.30
CA GLY A 647 4.24 -25.73 -10.89
C GLY A 647 4.50 -25.01 -12.21
N GLY A 648 5.39 -25.45 -13.10
CA GLY A 648 5.42 -25.06 -14.53
C GLY A 648 6.66 -25.62 -15.27
N ALA A 649 6.74 -26.18 -16.52
CA ALA A 649 5.84 -27.00 -17.36
C ALA A 649 6.27 -27.75 -18.72
N ILE A 650 7.51 -28.09 -19.14
CA ILE A 650 8.15 -28.34 -20.51
C ILE A 650 7.44 -27.77 -21.88
N ASP A 651 8.07 -27.36 -23.05
CA ASP A 651 7.42 -26.64 -24.26
C ASP A 651 8.01 -26.73 -25.71
N GLY A 652 7.28 -26.14 -26.67
CA GLY A 652 7.73 -25.46 -27.90
C GLY A 652 9.05 -25.87 -28.57
N THR A 653 10.27 -25.47 -28.14
CA THR A 653 11.61 -25.91 -28.74
C THR A 653 12.96 -25.70 -27.75
N GLY A 654 14.20 -27.11 -26.33
CA GLY A 654 15.35 -27.18 -25.32
C GLY A 654 15.00 -27.63 -23.89
N ILE A 655 14.67 -26.70 -22.96
CA ILE A 655 14.33 -26.97 -21.53
C ILE A 655 13.48 -25.81 -20.87
N THR A 656 13.38 -25.63 -19.53
CA THR A 656 12.13 -25.49 -18.69
C THR A 656 11.51 -24.14 -18.08
N HIS A 657 10.24 -23.52 -18.43
CA HIS A 657 9.05 -22.39 -18.11
C HIS A 657 7.85 -22.51 -16.94
N LEU A 658 6.87 -21.61 -16.48
CA LEU A 658 6.10 -21.41 -15.09
C LEU A 658 4.59 -21.57 -14.51
N ILE A 659 3.31 -21.38 -14.95
CA ILE A 659 1.97 -21.04 -14.22
C ILE A 659 1.33 -22.05 -13.17
N THR A 660 0.36 -21.63 -12.27
CA THR A 660 -0.28 -22.34 -11.08
C THR A 660 -1.85 -22.20 -10.86
N ARG A 661 -2.74 -23.25 -11.06
CA ARG A 661 -4.28 -23.48 -10.98
C ARG A 661 -5.33 -22.50 -10.15
N LYS A 662 -6.69 -22.29 -10.43
CA LYS A 662 -7.90 -21.68 -9.63
C LYS A 662 -9.37 -22.02 -10.09
N TRP A 663 -10.55 -22.26 -9.34
CA TRP A 663 -12.07 -22.59 -9.61
C TRP A 663 -13.32 -21.84 -8.98
N ASP A 664 -14.38 -21.22 -9.64
CA ASP A 664 -15.82 -20.96 -9.12
C ASP A 664 -17.10 -21.96 -9.30
N GLY A 665 -17.76 -22.31 -10.46
CA GLY A 665 -18.85 -23.36 -10.67
C GLY A 665 -18.82 -24.71 -11.59
N SER A 666 -17.97 -24.93 -12.65
CA SER A 666 -17.70 -25.82 -13.88
C SER A 666 -16.22 -25.99 -14.31
N THR A 667 -15.72 -25.18 -15.25
CA THR A 667 -14.69 -25.55 -16.21
C THR A 667 -13.41 -24.92 -15.78
N TRP A 668 -12.38 -25.77 -15.71
CA TRP A 668 -11.08 -25.36 -15.22
C TRP A 668 -10.53 -24.15 -16.05
N THR A 669 -9.65 -23.30 -15.49
CA THR A 669 -9.23 -22.02 -15.99
C THR A 669 -7.82 -21.64 -15.53
N THR A 670 -6.97 -21.12 -16.43
CA THR A 670 -5.59 -20.74 -16.08
C THR A 670 -5.49 -19.31 -15.57
N ILE A 671 -4.42 -19.01 -14.82
CA ILE A 671 -4.19 -17.83 -14.06
C ILE A 671 -2.87 -17.20 -14.48
N ASP A 672 -1.72 -17.42 -13.88
CA ASP A 672 -0.50 -16.70 -14.34
C ASP A 672 -0.04 -16.95 -15.78
N ASP A 673 0.98 -16.22 -16.24
CA ASP A 673 2.08 -16.56 -17.14
C ASP A 673 3.08 -15.37 -17.33
N TYR A 674 4.38 -15.50 -17.61
CA TYR A 674 5.35 -14.36 -17.74
C TYR A 674 6.54 -14.74 -18.70
N GLN A 675 7.40 -13.82 -19.20
CA GLN A 675 8.87 -13.76 -19.52
C GLN A 675 9.20 -12.32 -20.08
N LEU A 676 10.40 -11.69 -20.06
CA LEU A 676 10.60 -10.32 -20.64
C LEU A 676 11.24 -10.20 -22.05
N VAL A 677 12.40 -10.75 -22.45
CA VAL A 677 13.40 -11.64 -21.87
C VAL A 677 12.85 -13.10 -21.99
N ALA A 678 13.31 -13.82 -23.02
CA ALA A 678 12.89 -15.11 -23.63
C ALA A 678 13.74 -16.47 -23.69
N THR A 679 14.58 -17.00 -22.73
CA THR A 679 15.46 -18.24 -22.92
C THR A 679 16.07 -19.27 -21.86
N LYS A 680 16.35 -19.14 -20.52
CA LYS A 680 16.97 -20.26 -19.68
C LYS A 680 16.33 -20.59 -18.26
N LEU A 681 16.37 -21.91 -17.86
CA LEU A 681 15.48 -22.86 -17.06
C LEU A 681 14.95 -22.62 -15.63
N ALA A 682 14.13 -23.54 -15.05
CA ALA A 682 13.73 -23.50 -13.62
C ALA A 682 13.23 -24.80 -12.84
N TYR A 683 12.51 -24.61 -11.69
CA TYR A 683 12.16 -25.41 -10.47
C TYR A 683 11.19 -24.70 -9.42
N GLY A 684 10.88 -25.06 -8.14
CA GLY A 684 11.26 -26.12 -7.19
C GLY A 684 10.71 -26.14 -5.72
N ASN A 685 9.73 -25.31 -5.29
CA ASN A 685 9.53 -24.86 -3.87
C ASN A 685 8.06 -24.38 -3.37
N SER A 686 7.70 -23.23 -2.69
CA SER A 686 6.45 -23.05 -1.82
C SER A 686 5.71 -21.65 -1.43
N ILE A 687 4.69 -21.67 -0.50
CA ILE A 687 3.35 -20.94 -0.38
C ILE A 687 2.72 -20.45 1.00
N THR A 688 1.43 -19.96 1.04
CA THR A 688 0.45 -20.06 2.23
C THR A 688 -1.08 -19.71 2.07
N ARG A 689 -1.88 -19.35 3.12
CA ARG A 689 -3.04 -18.35 3.24
C ARG A 689 -2.92 -17.52 4.56
N ASP A 690 -3.46 -16.28 4.67
CA ASP A 690 -4.01 -15.72 5.94
C ASP A 690 -5.52 -15.38 5.94
N LEU A 691 -6.01 -14.72 7.00
CA LEU A 691 -7.39 -14.34 7.29
C LEU A 691 -8.11 -13.44 6.26
N ASP A 692 -7.50 -12.35 5.80
CA ASP A 692 -7.91 -11.65 4.56
C ASP A 692 -7.67 -12.60 3.38
N GLY A 693 -6.49 -13.22 3.48
CA GLY A 693 -5.49 -13.49 2.48
C GLY A 693 -5.11 -12.28 1.61
N ASN A 694 -4.07 -12.51 0.82
CA ASN A 694 -3.65 -12.01 -0.50
C ASN A 694 -2.94 -13.29 -1.09
N ILE A 695 -2.75 -13.60 -2.39
CA ILE A 695 -2.20 -14.89 -2.93
C ILE A 695 -0.64 -14.90 -3.01
N TYR A 696 0.03 -16.00 -2.62
CA TYR A 696 1.44 -15.94 -2.29
C TYR A 696 2.28 -17.23 -2.30
N THR A 697 3.57 -17.09 -2.64
CA THR A 697 4.31 -18.01 -3.50
C THR A 697 5.65 -17.52 -4.03
N THR A 698 6.63 -18.39 -4.35
CA THR A 698 7.62 -18.15 -5.45
C THR A 698 8.01 -19.38 -6.28
N GLY A 699 8.94 -19.27 -7.25
CA GLY A 699 9.30 -20.22 -8.34
C GLY A 699 10.77 -20.64 -8.45
N CYS A 700 11.32 -20.80 -9.65
CA CYS A 700 12.78 -20.85 -9.94
C CYS A 700 13.22 -19.86 -11.06
N ALA A 701 14.22 -20.06 -11.95
CA ALA A 701 14.58 -19.43 -13.29
C ALA A 701 16.08 -19.53 -13.64
N ILE A 702 16.57 -19.14 -14.86
CA ILE A 702 18.00 -18.93 -15.20
C ILE A 702 18.41 -17.60 -15.94
N ASP A 703 18.92 -16.55 -15.24
CA ASP A 703 19.31 -15.16 -15.66
C ASP A 703 20.19 -14.90 -16.85
N ALA A 704 20.20 -13.60 -17.20
CA ALA A 704 21.13 -12.86 -18.03
C ALA A 704 22.55 -13.44 -18.27
N SER A 705 23.06 -14.55 -17.68
CA SER A 705 24.01 -15.51 -18.34
C SER A 705 24.21 -17.02 -17.90
N ASN A 706 23.30 -17.86 -17.33
CA ASN A 706 23.43 -19.32 -16.89
C ASN A 706 23.29 -19.97 -15.41
N TYR A 707 23.54 -19.39 -14.20
CA TYR A 707 23.39 -19.86 -12.77
C TYR A 707 23.05 -18.69 -11.66
N GLN A 708 22.11 -18.32 -10.63
CA GLN A 708 20.68 -18.46 -9.93
C GLN A 708 20.06 -17.08 -9.29
N HIS A 709 18.72 -16.67 -9.15
CA HIS A 709 17.95 -15.34 -8.74
C HIS A 709 16.55 -15.54 -8.05
N TRP A 710 16.23 -14.77 -7.02
CA TRP A 710 15.06 -13.84 -6.95
C TRP A 710 13.91 -13.97 -8.01
N ILE A 711 12.72 -14.52 -7.64
CA ILE A 711 11.31 -14.16 -8.09
C ILE A 711 10.31 -14.12 -6.87
N THR A 712 9.02 -13.62 -6.89
CA THR A 712 7.83 -13.62 -5.91
C THR A 712 6.73 -12.52 -6.29
N ARG A 713 5.37 -12.72 -6.23
CA ARG A 713 4.23 -12.11 -7.07
C ARG A 713 2.78 -11.52 -6.49
N LYS A 714 1.82 -10.70 -7.11
CA LYS A 714 0.47 -10.13 -6.51
C LYS A 714 -0.93 -9.84 -7.25
N TRP A 715 -2.05 -10.60 -7.15
CA TRP A 715 -3.53 -10.27 -7.42
C TRP A 715 -4.31 -9.86 -6.23
N ASN A 716 -4.17 -8.62 -5.84
CA ASN A 716 -5.47 -8.05 -5.57
C ASN A 716 -6.33 -8.12 -6.85
N GLY A 717 -7.62 -7.93 -6.72
CA GLY A 717 -8.56 -7.77 -7.83
C GLY A 717 -8.30 -6.62 -8.84
N LEU A 718 -7.05 -6.23 -9.23
CA LEU A 718 -6.62 -5.42 -10.42
C LEU A 718 -6.11 -6.17 -11.73
N SER A 719 -4.82 -6.49 -11.99
CA SER A 719 -4.30 -7.41 -13.10
C SER A 719 -2.75 -7.58 -13.16
N TRP A 720 -2.21 -8.84 -13.33
CA TRP A 720 -0.88 -9.53 -13.00
C TRP A 720 0.36 -8.46 -12.60
N SER A 721 1.22 -8.30 -11.49
CA SER A 721 2.27 -7.23 -11.01
C SER A 721 3.59 -7.46 -10.04
N THR A 722 4.94 -7.33 -10.31
CA THR A 722 6.16 -7.74 -9.40
C THR A 722 6.49 -6.92 -8.19
N ILE A 723 7.14 -7.54 -7.14
CA ILE A 723 7.93 -6.89 -6.04
C ILE A 723 9.04 -7.58 -5.22
N ASP A 724 9.83 -8.46 -5.74
CA ASP A 724 11.16 -8.44 -5.14
C ASP A 724 12.17 -8.46 -6.27
N ASP A 725 13.43 -8.19 -5.95
CA ASP A 725 14.62 -8.72 -6.60
C ASP A 725 15.85 -8.04 -5.99
N TYR A 726 16.15 -8.31 -4.71
CA TYR A 726 17.37 -7.83 -4.04
C TYR A 726 18.01 -9.03 -3.29
N GLN A 727 19.04 -9.77 -3.74
CA GLN A 727 20.29 -9.49 -4.48
C GLN A 727 21.43 -8.97 -3.58
N GLN A 728 21.86 -9.76 -2.58
CA GLN A 728 22.83 -9.43 -1.53
C GLN A 728 24.22 -8.98 -2.02
N THR A 729 24.66 -9.32 -3.24
CA THR A 729 25.72 -8.64 -4.00
C THR A 729 25.36 -8.56 -5.50
N ILE A 730 26.35 -8.33 -6.38
CA ILE A 730 26.17 -8.30 -7.85
C ILE A 730 27.01 -9.31 -8.63
N ASP A 731 27.47 -10.39 -7.99
CA ASP A 731 27.95 -11.58 -8.70
C ASP A 731 27.61 -12.90 -7.96
N THR A 732 26.40 -13.15 -7.41
CA THR A 732 26.26 -13.99 -6.18
C THR A 732 24.97 -14.85 -5.85
N SER A 733 24.52 -15.91 -6.60
CA SER A 733 23.31 -16.86 -6.68
C SER A 733 22.17 -16.90 -5.62
N ALA A 734 21.39 -17.98 -5.39
CA ALA A 734 20.88 -18.46 -4.07
C ALA A 734 20.03 -19.77 -4.13
N PHE A 735 19.20 -20.06 -3.11
CA PHE A 735 18.10 -21.05 -3.01
C PHE A 735 17.08 -20.69 -1.91
N GLY A 736 16.18 -19.79 -2.23
CA GLY A 736 14.87 -19.85 -1.61
C GLY A 736 14.28 -21.25 -1.59
N TYR A 737 13.36 -21.54 -0.69
CA TYR A 737 12.43 -22.64 -0.92
C TYR A 737 11.00 -22.49 -0.34
N SER A 738 10.69 -21.55 0.57
CA SER A 738 9.30 -21.37 1.08
C SER A 738 9.11 -20.21 2.08
N VAL A 739 7.97 -20.20 2.79
CA VAL A 739 7.19 -19.02 3.10
C VAL A 739 5.91 -19.32 3.93
N PHE A 740 5.27 -18.34 4.58
CA PHE A 740 3.82 -18.32 4.95
C PHE A 740 3.20 -17.01 5.53
N ALA A 741 1.87 -16.94 5.71
CA ALA A 741 1.07 -15.80 6.14
C ALA A 741 0.63 -15.85 7.61
N ASP A 742 0.78 -14.70 8.27
CA ASP A 742 0.66 -14.57 9.71
C ASP A 742 -0.72 -14.04 10.14
N THR A 743 -0.99 -14.01 11.43
CA THR A 743 -2.31 -13.61 11.95
C THR A 743 -2.43 -12.12 12.30
N SER A 744 -1.34 -11.34 12.21
CA SER A 744 -1.26 -9.96 12.72
C SER A 744 -0.82 -8.91 11.70
N GLY A 745 -0.28 -9.32 10.57
CA GLY A 745 -0.01 -8.46 9.43
C GLY A 745 1.38 -8.62 8.81
N LYS A 746 2.03 -9.77 8.98
CA LYS A 746 3.47 -9.89 8.73
C LYS A 746 3.91 -11.24 8.19
N LEU A 747 5.19 -11.28 7.80
CA LEU A 747 5.51 -12.09 6.66
C LEU A 747 6.91 -12.49 6.36
N TYR A 748 7.02 -13.71 5.91
CA TYR A 748 8.24 -14.41 6.16
C TYR A 748 8.54 -15.33 5.00
N SER A 749 9.61 -15.01 4.28
CA SER A 749 10.19 -15.73 3.13
C SER A 749 11.61 -16.21 3.38
N ALA A 750 11.96 -17.38 2.82
CA ALA A 750 13.01 -18.28 3.30
C ALA A 750 13.97 -18.81 2.19
N GLY A 751 15.32 -18.70 2.34
CA GLY A 751 16.32 -19.20 1.36
C GLY A 751 17.86 -19.18 1.60
N ALA A 752 18.66 -19.30 0.51
CA ALA A 752 20.05 -19.86 0.49
C ALA A 752 21.22 -19.05 -0.10
N ALA A 753 21.99 -18.28 0.66
CA ALA A 753 22.97 -17.32 0.14
C ALA A 753 24.49 -17.60 0.30
N GLU A 754 25.14 -18.28 -0.66
CA GLU A 754 26.61 -18.50 -0.92
C GLU A 754 27.32 -17.25 -0.54
N GLN A 755 28.33 -17.37 0.29
CA GLN A 755 29.20 -16.23 0.51
C GLN A 755 30.45 -16.49 -0.31
N THR A 756 31.34 -15.52 -0.43
CA THR A 756 32.56 -15.70 -1.23
C THR A 756 33.36 -16.95 -0.80
N VAL A 757 33.06 -17.51 0.38
CA VAL A 757 33.08 -18.96 0.65
C VAL A 757 31.79 -19.41 1.38
N GLY A 758 31.21 -20.55 0.97
CA GLY A 758 30.08 -21.20 1.65
C GLY A 758 28.71 -20.68 1.18
N GLN A 759 27.62 -20.70 1.96
CA GLN A 759 26.21 -20.25 1.72
C GLN A 759 25.50 -20.02 3.06
N THR A 760 24.57 -19.07 3.15
CA THR A 760 23.83 -18.67 4.36
C THR A 760 22.37 -19.00 4.27
N TRP A 761 21.80 -19.39 5.38
CA TRP A 761 20.39 -19.32 5.59
C TRP A 761 20.00 -17.86 5.54
N ILE A 762 18.82 -17.52 5.01
CA ILE A 762 18.21 -16.22 5.23
C ILE A 762 16.68 -16.32 5.41
N VAL A 763 16.17 -15.79 6.52
CA VAL A 763 14.74 -15.55 6.82
C VAL A 763 14.51 -14.08 7.12
N LYS A 764 13.34 -13.60 6.72
CA LYS A 764 13.12 -12.18 6.46
C LYS A 764 11.71 -11.82 6.91
N GLU A 765 11.45 -10.56 7.19
CA GLU A 765 10.15 -9.97 7.55
C GLU A 765 9.77 -8.85 6.57
N TRP A 766 8.51 -8.63 6.19
CA TRP A 766 8.04 -7.27 5.79
C TRP A 766 6.88 -6.86 6.69
N ASP A 767 6.41 -5.63 6.51
CA ASP A 767 5.73 -4.82 7.53
C ASP A 767 4.55 -4.00 6.97
N GLY A 768 3.99 -4.42 5.84
CA GLY A 768 3.17 -3.63 4.92
C GLY A 768 3.96 -2.91 3.80
N ALA A 769 5.29 -2.73 3.91
CA ALA A 769 5.99 -1.66 3.19
C ALA A 769 7.45 -1.93 2.75
N ILE A 770 8.30 -2.57 3.55
CA ILE A 770 9.73 -2.78 3.31
C ILE A 770 10.15 -4.07 4.04
N TRP A 771 11.15 -4.71 3.48
CA TRP A 771 11.44 -6.10 3.77
C TRP A 771 12.86 -6.20 4.29
N THR A 772 12.93 -6.84 5.44
CA THR A 772 14.01 -6.81 6.38
C THR A 772 14.55 -8.20 6.47
N ILE A 773 15.85 -8.36 6.26
CA ILE A 773 16.53 -9.58 6.69
C ILE A 773 16.51 -9.57 8.21
N ILE A 774 15.56 -10.27 8.82
CA ILE A 774 15.54 -10.45 10.28
C ILE A 774 16.52 -11.55 10.70
N ASP A 775 16.86 -12.49 9.81
CA ASP A 775 17.78 -13.58 10.07
C ASP A 775 18.70 -13.89 8.88
N ASN A 776 20.01 -13.95 9.13
CA ASN A 776 21.03 -14.39 8.18
C ASN A 776 22.06 -15.23 8.93
N TYR A 777 22.31 -16.46 8.47
CA TYR A 777 23.04 -17.42 9.27
C TYR A 777 23.80 -18.43 8.42
N GLN A 778 25.13 -18.32 8.48
CA GLN A 778 25.99 -19.43 8.07
C GLN A 778 26.26 -20.38 9.24
N GLY A 779 26.09 -19.93 10.49
CA GLY A 779 26.73 -20.58 11.64
C GLY A 779 28.26 -20.51 11.59
N ALA A 780 28.88 -20.90 12.70
CA ALA A 780 30.32 -20.82 12.93
C ALA A 780 31.08 -22.12 12.60
N GLY A 781 31.75 -22.10 11.43
CA GLY A 781 32.66 -23.14 10.92
C GLY A 781 32.18 -23.82 9.62
N HIS A 782 31.11 -23.31 9.02
CA HIS A 782 30.24 -24.04 8.11
C HIS A 782 30.48 -23.75 6.61
N LYS A 783 29.92 -24.54 5.66
CA LYS A 783 29.95 -24.23 4.20
C LYS A 783 28.62 -23.71 3.59
N PHE A 784 27.79 -24.47 2.85
CA PHE A 784 26.60 -24.00 2.09
C PHE A 784 25.16 -23.94 2.74
N ALA A 785 24.40 -22.84 2.94
CA ALA A 785 23.02 -22.76 3.49
C ALA A 785 21.83 -22.12 2.71
N THR A 786 20.54 -22.26 3.17
CA THR A 786 19.20 -22.42 2.47
C THR A 786 18.00 -22.07 3.42
N VAL A 787 16.67 -22.09 3.06
CA VAL A 787 15.42 -22.17 3.92
C VAL A 787 14.16 -22.60 3.09
N SER A 788 13.22 -23.46 3.55
CA SER A 788 12.10 -24.11 2.77
C SER A 788 10.77 -24.40 3.46
N ALA A 789 10.48 -23.80 4.59
CA ALA A 789 9.09 -23.47 4.86
C ALA A 789 9.02 -21.97 5.24
N LEU A 790 7.89 -21.34 5.61
CA LEU A 790 7.79 -20.37 6.73
C LEU A 790 6.43 -20.45 7.45
N VAL A 791 6.26 -19.83 8.62
CA VAL A 791 5.17 -19.87 9.62
C VAL A 791 5.22 -18.73 10.69
N GLN A 792 4.16 -18.48 11.49
CA GLN A 792 4.14 -17.63 12.70
C GLN A 792 2.99 -17.94 13.68
N ASP A 793 3.16 -17.70 14.96
CA ASP A 793 2.41 -18.30 16.05
C ASP A 793 1.36 -17.37 16.72
N GLU A 794 0.62 -17.83 17.73
CA GLU A 794 -0.45 -17.08 18.41
C GLU A 794 0.09 -15.95 19.33
N SER A 795 1.41 -15.80 19.43
CA SER A 795 2.06 -14.61 20.02
C SER A 795 3.08 -13.99 19.04
N GLU A 796 2.82 -14.12 17.75
CA GLU A 796 3.46 -13.45 16.61
C GLU A 796 4.94 -13.76 16.33
N ASN A 797 5.51 -14.80 16.94
CA ASN A 797 6.85 -15.27 16.57
C ASN A 797 6.80 -16.23 15.36
N ILE A 798 7.90 -16.36 14.60
CA ILE A 798 7.91 -16.80 13.17
C ILE A 798 8.58 -18.18 12.94
N TYR A 799 7.90 -19.30 13.12
CA TYR A 799 8.53 -20.59 13.44
C TYR A 799 9.63 -21.31 12.50
N ALA A 800 10.74 -20.64 12.03
CA ALA A 800 11.58 -20.51 10.75
C ALA A 800 12.75 -21.43 10.26
N SER A 801 12.85 -21.98 9.00
CA SER A 801 13.64 -23.26 8.83
C SER A 801 14.54 -23.98 7.82
N GLY A 802 15.34 -24.92 8.38
CA GLY A 802 15.89 -26.04 7.65
C GLY A 802 17.11 -26.98 7.96
N TYR A 803 18.07 -27.33 7.04
CA TYR A 803 19.43 -28.06 7.10
C TYR A 803 20.74 -27.14 6.96
N LEU A 804 22.02 -27.43 6.44
CA LEU A 804 23.54 -26.95 6.43
C LEU A 804 24.28 -27.93 5.46
N LYS A 805 25.60 -27.83 5.20
CA LYS A 805 26.37 -28.49 4.11
C LYS A 805 27.81 -28.02 4.01
N ASP A 806 28.62 -28.53 4.92
CA ASP A 806 30.06 -28.28 5.07
C ASP A 806 30.88 -28.78 3.87
N TYR A 807 32.17 -28.48 3.97
CA TYR A 807 33.27 -28.78 3.07
C TYR A 807 33.35 -30.24 2.56
N TYR A 808 32.78 -31.21 3.27
CA TYR A 808 32.79 -32.63 2.93
C TYR A 808 31.57 -33.06 2.07
N SER A 809 30.78 -32.11 1.55
CA SER A 809 29.59 -32.33 0.67
C SER A 809 28.45 -33.12 1.31
N TYR A 810 28.55 -33.14 2.61
CA TYR A 810 27.68 -33.58 3.67
C TYR A 810 26.78 -32.35 4.00
N ASP A 811 25.89 -32.38 4.99
CA ASP A 811 24.74 -31.45 5.09
C ASP A 811 24.26 -31.21 6.56
N TYR A 812 24.41 -30.11 7.35
CA TYR A 812 23.96 -30.04 8.81
C TYR A 812 22.56 -29.53 9.08
N TRP A 813 22.22 -29.25 10.33
CA TRP A 813 20.96 -28.63 10.73
C TRP A 813 21.08 -27.84 12.02
N THR A 814 20.36 -26.74 11.99
CA THR A 814 19.93 -25.96 13.09
C THR A 814 18.46 -25.55 13.08
N THR A 815 17.60 -25.80 14.08
CA THR A 815 16.34 -25.02 14.14
C THR A 815 16.60 -23.47 14.15
N ARG A 816 15.68 -22.47 14.02
CA ARG A 816 15.96 -20.99 14.26
C ARG A 816 14.81 -20.04 14.73
N LYS A 817 14.77 -19.55 16.00
CA LYS A 817 13.66 -18.76 16.68
C LYS A 817 13.73 -17.20 16.87
N TRP A 818 13.35 -16.33 15.92
CA TRP A 818 12.64 -15.06 16.25
C TRP A 818 11.67 -15.05 17.47
N ASP A 819 11.61 -13.95 18.20
CA ASP A 819 10.72 -13.76 19.34
C ASP A 819 10.02 -12.38 19.34
N GLY A 820 9.93 -11.77 18.16
CA GLY A 820 9.77 -10.34 18.00
C GLY A 820 11.11 -9.58 18.02
N SER A 821 12.26 -10.24 18.26
CA SER A 821 13.56 -9.56 18.40
C SER A 821 14.89 -10.23 17.96
N SER A 822 15.21 -11.55 18.11
CA SER A 822 16.64 -12.04 17.94
C SER A 822 16.97 -13.58 17.77
N TRP A 823 18.30 -13.98 17.82
CA TRP A 823 18.90 -15.34 17.49
C TRP A 823 20.37 -15.78 17.98
N THR A 824 20.71 -17.00 18.54
CA THR A 824 22.15 -17.54 18.78
C THR A 824 22.48 -19.07 19.16
N THR A 825 22.98 -19.98 18.26
CA THR A 825 23.38 -21.48 18.34
C THR A 825 22.66 -22.62 19.23
N ILE A 826 21.77 -23.53 18.69
CA ILE A 826 20.51 -24.13 19.33
C ILE A 826 20.13 -25.65 19.74
N ASP A 827 20.67 -26.82 19.31
CA ASP A 827 20.27 -28.25 19.53
C ASP A 827 21.14 -29.22 18.69
N SER A 828 21.06 -30.53 18.87
CA SER A 828 21.85 -31.53 18.18
C SER A 828 21.16 -32.91 18.03
N TYR A 829 20.06 -33.02 17.27
CA TYR A 829 19.41 -34.33 16.98
C TYR A 829 20.42 -35.42 16.44
N GLN A 830 20.75 -36.53 17.18
CA GLN A 830 22.00 -37.34 16.89
C GLN A 830 22.22 -38.89 17.21
N LEU A 831 21.21 -39.80 17.26
CA LEU A 831 21.29 -41.28 17.55
C LEU A 831 22.26 -42.11 16.71
N ALA A 832 22.85 -41.57 15.65
CA ALA A 832 24.26 -41.86 15.53
C ALA A 832 25.09 -40.64 15.18
N ALA A 833 26.24 -40.60 15.84
CA ALA A 833 27.37 -39.81 15.43
C ALA A 833 27.63 -39.98 13.93
N THR A 834 27.46 -38.86 13.22
CA THR A 834 28.04 -38.54 11.91
C THR A 834 27.19 -38.75 10.62
N LYS A 835 25.86 -39.06 10.65
CA LYS A 835 25.12 -39.84 9.59
C LYS A 835 23.82 -39.22 8.91
N GLU A 836 23.76 -38.99 7.57
CA GLU A 836 22.93 -37.98 6.80
C GLU A 836 21.43 -37.80 7.08
N ALA A 837 20.81 -36.67 6.61
CA ALA A 837 19.51 -36.20 7.12
C ALA A 837 18.44 -35.09 6.59
N ARG A 838 18.33 -34.39 5.42
CA ARG A 838 17.41 -33.15 5.25
C ARG A 838 15.83 -33.18 5.28
N ALA A 839 15.10 -32.02 5.13
CA ALA A 839 13.73 -31.72 5.71
C ALA A 839 12.91 -30.37 5.33
N ARG A 840 11.73 -30.27 4.61
CA ARG A 840 11.16 -29.16 3.67
C ARG A 840 9.69 -28.42 3.46
N ALA A 841 8.55 -28.41 4.21
CA ALA A 841 7.27 -27.56 4.09
C ALA A 841 6.46 -27.14 5.42
N VAL A 842 5.10 -26.94 5.61
CA VAL A 842 4.54 -26.09 6.77
C VAL A 842 3.10 -26.20 7.48
N THR A 843 2.86 -25.68 8.75
CA THR A 843 1.62 -25.02 9.44
C THR A 843 1.08 -25.33 10.92
N TYR A 844 -0.07 -24.76 11.42
CA TYR A 844 -0.39 -24.19 12.78
C TYR A 844 -1.39 -24.91 13.73
N GLY A 845 -1.49 -24.62 15.06
CA GLY A 845 -2.63 -25.03 15.94
C GLY A 845 -2.59 -24.69 17.46
N GLY A 846 -3.63 -25.10 18.22
CA GLY A 846 -4.01 -24.81 19.66
C GLY A 846 -3.40 -25.56 20.89
N SER A 847 -2.97 -24.87 21.96
CA SER A 847 -2.20 -25.28 23.18
C SER A 847 -0.64 -25.43 23.19
N GLY A 848 0.17 -24.69 22.41
CA GLY A 848 1.50 -24.20 22.87
C GLY A 848 2.83 -24.66 22.30
N ASN A 849 2.76 -25.50 21.29
CA ASN A 849 3.80 -26.41 20.88
C ASN A 849 3.73 -26.77 19.36
N VAL A 850 4.66 -26.34 18.48
CA VAL A 850 4.72 -26.69 17.02
C VAL A 850 5.79 -27.53 16.25
N TYR A 851 5.44 -28.13 15.13
CA TYR A 851 5.63 -29.56 15.10
C TYR A 851 6.63 -30.13 14.00
N VAL A 852 7.97 -30.04 14.13
CA VAL A 852 9.06 -30.08 13.06
C VAL A 852 9.36 -31.24 12.14
N ALA A 853 9.69 -31.12 10.81
CA ALA A 853 9.89 -32.23 9.81
C ALA A 853 11.08 -32.46 8.79
N GLY A 854 11.86 -33.56 9.01
CA GLY A 854 13.16 -34.04 8.48
C GLY A 854 13.58 -35.51 8.75
N SER A 855 14.82 -35.95 8.43
CA SER A 855 15.21 -37.39 8.28
C SER A 855 16.56 -37.98 8.79
N ALA A 856 16.89 -39.31 8.89
CA ALA A 856 18.32 -39.78 8.97
C ALA A 856 18.86 -41.28 8.79
N ARG A 857 20.24 -41.54 8.83
CA ARG A 857 21.03 -42.75 8.31
C ARG A 857 21.64 -43.77 9.29
N ASP A 858 21.52 -45.08 9.02
CA ASP A 858 21.81 -46.21 9.95
C ASP A 858 23.14 -46.95 9.92
N ALA A 859 23.42 -47.77 10.93
CA ALA A 859 24.67 -48.52 11.10
C ALA A 859 25.00 -49.43 9.92
N SER A 860 24.00 -49.80 9.13
CA SER A 860 24.17 -50.48 7.86
C SER A 860 24.27 -49.43 6.77
N ASN A 861 23.31 -48.51 6.73
CA ASN A 861 23.24 -47.16 6.10
C ASN A 861 21.74 -46.70 5.90
N TYR A 862 20.74 -47.13 6.70
CA TYR A 862 19.29 -47.08 6.38
C TYR A 862 18.48 -45.80 6.69
N TYR A 863 17.56 -45.37 5.79
CA TYR A 863 16.71 -44.17 5.99
C TYR A 863 15.69 -44.61 7.15
N HIS A 864 15.42 -43.94 8.31
CA HIS A 864 14.62 -44.60 9.45
C HIS A 864 13.79 -43.79 10.47
N TRP A 865 12.77 -44.45 11.06
CA TRP A 865 11.42 -43.89 11.29
C TRP A 865 11.36 -42.76 12.27
N ILE A 866 10.99 -41.54 11.80
CA ILE A 866 10.96 -40.22 12.45
C ILE A 866 9.93 -39.12 12.02
N VAL A 867 9.23 -38.67 13.07
CA VAL A 867 8.45 -37.49 13.39
C VAL A 867 8.93 -36.87 14.83
N ARG A 868 8.64 -35.67 15.43
CA ARG A 868 9.48 -34.97 16.49
C ARG A 868 8.73 -33.93 17.39
N LYS A 869 8.32 -34.09 18.68
CA LYS A 869 7.64 -33.06 19.56
C LYS A 869 8.53 -32.17 20.49
N TRP A 870 8.24 -30.87 20.72
CA TRP A 870 8.35 -30.00 21.94
C TRP A 870 7.01 -29.56 22.57
N ASP A 871 7.00 -29.11 23.82
CA ASP A 871 5.78 -28.99 24.64
C ASP A 871 5.71 -27.76 25.56
N GLY A 872 6.38 -26.68 25.19
CA GLY A 872 6.70 -25.61 26.13
C GLY A 872 7.88 -25.97 27.05
N SER A 873 8.30 -27.25 27.18
CA SER A 873 9.45 -27.70 28.01
C SER A 873 10.74 -28.29 27.33
N ALA A 874 10.73 -29.36 26.52
CA ALA A 874 11.91 -29.93 25.79
C ALA A 874 11.47 -30.78 24.56
N TRP A 875 12.15 -31.84 24.06
CA TRP A 875 11.64 -32.68 22.94
C TRP A 875 11.85 -34.21 22.93
N ALA A 876 10.96 -34.93 22.21
CA ALA A 876 11.00 -36.37 21.88
C ALA A 876 10.33 -36.77 20.55
N THR A 877 10.33 -38.07 20.21
CA THR A 877 9.56 -38.93 19.29
C THR A 877 8.16 -39.35 19.78
N VAL A 878 7.28 -39.94 18.94
CA VAL A 878 6.41 -41.09 19.30
C VAL A 878 6.19 -42.23 18.22
N ASP A 879 7.20 -42.88 17.56
CA ASP A 879 7.10 -44.10 16.67
C ASP A 879 8.46 -44.66 16.08
N ASN A 880 8.64 -45.94 15.59
CA ASN A 880 9.87 -46.57 14.96
C ASN A 880 9.97 -48.13 14.70
N TYR A 881 9.04 -49.05 15.02
CA TYR A 881 9.32 -50.53 15.04
C TYR A 881 9.39 -51.37 13.73
N GLN A 882 9.37 -50.74 12.54
CA GLN A 882 9.50 -51.29 11.16
C GLN A 882 8.27 -51.89 10.44
N LEU A 883 7.89 -51.45 9.19
CA LEU A 883 6.96 -52.20 8.31
C LEU A 883 7.78 -53.30 7.64
N VAL A 884 8.94 -52.93 7.15
CA VAL A 884 10.14 -53.75 7.00
C VAL A 884 11.34 -52.88 7.40
N ALA A 885 12.40 -53.58 7.77
CA ALA A 885 13.37 -53.10 8.73
C ALA A 885 14.69 -52.68 8.11
N THR A 886 15.08 -53.41 7.08
CA THR A 886 16.44 -53.45 6.55
C THR A 886 16.43 -53.02 5.11
N LYS A 887 15.61 -52.02 4.76
CA LYS A 887 15.62 -51.60 3.39
C LYS A 887 15.32 -50.19 3.08
N THR A 888 14.10 -49.75 3.35
CA THR A 888 13.62 -48.59 2.60
C THR A 888 12.33 -47.90 3.18
N SER A 889 12.02 -46.95 4.10
CA SER A 889 12.28 -45.91 5.21
C SER A 889 12.40 -44.19 5.10
N ILE A 890 11.52 -43.13 4.76
CA ILE A 890 11.44 -41.57 4.72
C ILE A 890 10.02 -40.83 4.90
N PRO A 891 9.74 -39.65 5.58
CA PRO A 891 8.72 -38.79 5.01
C PRO A 891 8.91 -37.24 5.05
N ASP A 892 7.90 -36.51 5.56
CA ASP A 892 7.20 -35.52 4.76
C ASP A 892 6.68 -34.13 5.33
N SER A 893 5.50 -33.57 4.93
CA SER A 893 4.97 -32.20 5.20
C SER A 893 4.42 -31.96 6.58
N ILE A 894 3.24 -31.26 6.67
CA ILE A 894 2.34 -30.91 7.77
C ILE A 894 1.14 -29.91 7.49
N VAL A 895 0.09 -29.96 8.37
CA VAL A 895 -1.09 -29.16 8.95
C VAL A 895 -2.14 -29.91 9.91
N GLN A 896 -3.16 -29.31 10.60
CA GLN A 896 -3.85 -29.56 11.96
C GLN A 896 -5.48 -29.58 12.06
N ASP A 897 -6.62 -30.46 12.20
CA ASP A 897 -8.22 -30.38 11.90
C ASP A 897 -9.51 -30.37 12.89
N GLY A 898 -10.30 -29.32 13.25
CA GLY A 898 -11.43 -29.21 14.26
C GLY A 898 -11.20 -28.61 15.71
N SER A 899 -11.03 -29.40 16.80
CA SER A 899 -10.05 -29.14 17.94
C SER A 899 -9.27 -30.39 18.52
N GLY A 900 -7.95 -30.61 18.20
CA GLY A 900 -7.02 -31.77 18.42
C GLY A 900 -6.41 -32.68 17.26
N ASN A 901 -6.63 -32.49 15.92
CA ASN A 901 -6.34 -33.36 14.73
C ASN A 901 -5.13 -32.81 14.01
N ILE A 902 -4.39 -33.68 13.34
CA ILE A 902 -3.21 -33.41 12.54
C ILE A 902 -3.28 -34.27 11.31
N TYR A 903 -2.35 -34.14 10.34
CA TYR A 903 -2.08 -35.18 9.33
C TYR A 903 -0.55 -35.34 8.96
N VAL A 904 0.00 -36.54 8.54
CA VAL A 904 1.42 -37.01 8.19
C VAL A 904 1.71 -38.22 7.27
N GLY A 905 2.31 -37.94 6.09
CA GLY A 905 3.68 -38.22 5.56
C GLY A 905 4.37 -39.54 5.18
N GLY A 906 4.85 -39.77 3.91
CA GLY A 906 6.10 -40.54 3.52
C GLY A 906 6.33 -41.26 2.17
N ASN A 907 7.19 -42.34 2.10
CA ASN A 907 7.28 -43.40 0.99
C ASN A 907 8.16 -44.75 1.01
N GLY A 908 7.81 -46.07 1.18
CA GLY A 908 8.85 -47.18 1.38
C GLY A 908 8.58 -48.72 1.23
N SER A 909 9.60 -49.66 1.20
CA SER A 909 9.60 -51.12 0.73
C SER A 909 9.88 -52.52 1.49
N ASP A 910 8.95 -53.50 1.53
CA ASP A 910 9.03 -54.86 2.18
C ASP A 910 9.91 -55.96 1.56
N SER A 911 9.65 -56.44 0.34
CA SER A 911 10.29 -57.66 -0.21
C SER A 911 10.98 -57.73 -1.60
N SER A 912 10.93 -56.79 -2.58
CA SER A 912 11.72 -56.89 -3.85
C SER A 912 12.42 -55.67 -4.52
N GLY A 913 12.21 -54.42 -4.10
CA GLY A 913 13.00 -53.22 -4.46
C GLY A 913 12.64 -51.84 -3.80
N TYR A 914 12.10 -50.89 -4.53
CA TYR A 914 10.68 -50.97 -4.87
C TYR A 914 9.69 -50.73 -3.73
N ILE A 915 9.93 -49.84 -2.82
CA ILE A 915 9.00 -48.95 -2.15
C ILE A 915 7.50 -49.41 -1.75
N HIS A 916 6.60 -48.49 -1.31
CA HIS A 916 5.10 -48.22 -1.44
C HIS A 916 4.79 -46.81 -0.81
N TRP A 917 4.09 -45.83 -1.45
CA TRP A 917 3.59 -44.58 -0.78
C TRP A 917 2.62 -44.92 0.38
N ILE A 918 2.03 -44.00 1.20
CA ILE A 918 1.36 -44.24 2.52
C ILE A 918 1.01 -42.95 3.36
N VAL A 919 0.81 -43.03 4.71
CA VAL A 919 0.69 -42.19 5.97
C VAL A 919 0.78 -43.26 7.19
N ARG A 920 1.33 -43.19 8.44
CA ARG A 920 0.66 -43.66 9.83
C ARG A 920 -1.93 -42.42 10.89
N LYS A 921 -2.40 -42.00 12.15
CA LYS A 921 -3.56 -40.99 12.42
C LYS A 921 -3.67 -40.35 13.82
N TRP A 922 -2.57 -39.91 14.41
CA TRP A 922 -2.48 -39.46 15.81
C TRP A 922 -3.67 -38.67 16.40
N ASN A 923 -4.34 -39.32 17.32
CA ASN A 923 -5.49 -38.82 18.07
C ASN A 923 -5.13 -38.58 19.54
N GLY A 924 -4.09 -37.81 19.81
CA GLY A 924 -3.47 -37.78 21.14
C GLY A 924 -2.67 -39.05 21.53
N SER A 925 -2.71 -40.15 20.74
CA SER A 925 -2.34 -41.49 21.24
C SER A 925 -1.16 -42.27 20.60
N VAL A 926 -1.27 -42.82 19.37
CA VAL A 926 -0.41 -43.92 18.85
C VAL A 926 -0.42 -43.96 17.28
N TRP A 927 0.15 -44.98 16.62
CA TRP A 927 0.20 -45.20 15.15
C TRP A 927 0.19 -46.77 14.71
N SER A 928 -0.17 -47.22 13.45
CA SER A 928 -0.53 -48.62 12.91
C SER A 928 -0.59 -49.07 11.35
N THR A 929 -1.38 -48.57 10.29
CA THR A 929 -1.35 -48.68 8.71
C THR A 929 -2.63 -48.51 7.61
N ILE A 930 -3.65 -47.49 7.39
CA ILE A 930 -5.12 -47.27 6.79
C ILE A 930 -5.13 -46.28 5.70
N GLN A 931 -4.46 -46.63 4.63
CA GLN A 931 -4.86 -46.51 3.25
C GLN A 931 -3.62 -47.15 2.52
N ASP A 932 -3.64 -47.49 1.25
CA ASP A 932 -2.49 -47.94 0.43
C ASP A 932 -3.10 -48.00 -0.95
N TYR A 933 -2.30 -47.70 -1.96
CA TYR A 933 -2.87 -47.43 -3.25
C TYR A 933 -2.22 -48.11 -4.45
N GLN A 934 -3.05 -48.90 -5.13
CA GLN A 934 -2.60 -49.98 -6.00
C GLN A 934 -3.52 -50.19 -7.19
N THR A 935 -2.90 -50.39 -8.36
CA THR A 935 -3.51 -51.28 -9.34
C THR A 935 -2.48 -52.08 -10.12
N VAL A 936 -1.25 -51.57 -10.32
CA VAL A 936 -0.29 -52.27 -11.21
C VAL A 936 1.14 -52.51 -10.68
N ALA A 937 1.22 -52.89 -9.40
CA ALA A 937 2.20 -53.77 -8.77
C ALA A 937 3.73 -53.61 -9.08
N THR A 938 4.27 -52.44 -9.44
CA THR A 938 5.65 -52.35 -9.99
C THR A 938 6.59 -51.09 -9.82
N LYS A 939 6.24 -49.84 -9.43
CA LYS A 939 7.09 -48.58 -9.59
C LYS A 939 6.79 -47.36 -8.49
N PRO A 940 7.53 -46.25 -8.04
CA PRO A 940 7.23 -45.00 -7.07
C PRO A 940 6.44 -43.57 -7.20
N ALA A 941 6.38 -42.66 -6.18
CA ALA A 941 5.30 -41.64 -5.92
C ALA A 941 5.36 -40.08 -5.38
N TYR A 942 6.27 -39.09 -5.67
CA TYR A 942 6.44 -37.83 -4.82
C TYR A 942 5.53 -36.57 -4.96
N ALA A 943 5.56 -35.63 -3.98
CA ALA A 943 4.41 -34.79 -3.59
C ALA A 943 4.70 -33.78 -2.41
N THR A 944 4.48 -32.44 -2.46
CA THR A 944 4.94 -31.49 -1.38
C THR A 944 3.96 -30.37 -0.76
N ALA A 945 2.87 -30.60 0.07
CA ALA A 945 2.47 -30.10 1.49
C ALA A 945 1.09 -30.60 2.10
N LEU A 946 0.34 -29.97 3.10
CA LEU A 946 -1.18 -29.80 3.17
C LEU A 946 -2.00 -28.84 4.21
N ALA A 947 -3.38 -28.93 4.54
CA ALA A 947 -4.28 -28.46 5.75
C ALA A 947 -5.78 -29.06 6.05
N PHE A 948 -7.01 -28.42 6.23
CA PHE A 948 -8.42 -29.09 6.07
C PHE A 948 -9.88 -28.49 5.56
N ASP A 949 -10.44 -27.80 4.47
CA ASP A 949 -11.85 -27.27 3.92
C ASP A 949 -12.83 -26.11 4.52
N GLY A 950 -14.17 -26.15 4.76
CA GLY A 950 -14.83 -25.42 5.93
C GLY A 950 -15.79 -26.19 6.93
N SER A 951 -15.31 -26.86 8.02
CA SER A 951 -15.82 -28.03 8.88
C SER A 951 -15.88 -29.57 8.43
N GLY A 952 -14.81 -30.42 8.24
CA GLY A 952 -14.91 -31.95 8.25
C GLY A 952 -14.30 -33.08 7.29
N ASN A 953 -13.37 -32.95 6.31
CA ASN A 953 -13.07 -33.97 5.21
C ASN A 953 -11.67 -34.09 4.37
N LEU A 954 -10.37 -33.91 4.82
CA LEU A 954 -8.96 -33.79 4.17
C LEU A 954 -8.58 -33.74 2.65
N TYR A 955 -7.55 -32.90 2.18
CA TYR A 955 -6.61 -32.76 0.94
C TYR A 955 -5.19 -33.50 0.69
N ALA A 956 -4.59 -34.52 1.36
CA ALA A 956 -3.35 -35.42 1.06
C ALA A 956 -2.80 -35.72 -0.41
N ALA A 957 -1.56 -36.26 -0.80
CA ALA A 957 -1.05 -36.41 -2.26
C ALA A 957 0.12 -37.30 -2.94
N GLY A 958 0.37 -37.17 -4.28
CA GLY A 958 1.56 -37.72 -5.01
C GLY A 958 1.40 -38.32 -6.43
N TYR A 959 2.30 -39.19 -6.90
CA TYR A 959 2.58 -39.74 -8.27
C TYR A 959 2.32 -41.22 -8.58
N ALA A 960 1.89 -41.68 -9.77
CA ALA A 960 1.88 -43.12 -10.11
C ALA A 960 2.16 -43.63 -11.55
N ARG A 961 3.39 -44.03 -11.88
CA ARG A 961 3.80 -44.27 -13.27
C ARG A 961 3.27 -45.49 -14.07
N ASP A 962 2.44 -45.15 -15.06
CA ASP A 962 1.87 -45.90 -16.19
C ASP A 962 2.70 -47.00 -16.88
N ALA A 963 2.08 -47.68 -17.85
CA ALA A 963 2.60 -48.64 -18.82
C ALA A 963 3.83 -48.29 -19.68
N SER A 964 4.07 -47.07 -20.19
CA SER A 964 4.93 -46.85 -21.37
C SER A 964 6.18 -45.98 -21.22
N ASN A 965 6.10 -44.79 -20.63
CA ASN A 965 7.11 -44.05 -19.84
C ASN A 965 6.84 -42.52 -19.95
N TYR A 966 5.61 -41.98 -20.02
CA TYR A 966 5.50 -40.51 -19.96
C TYR A 966 4.24 -39.85 -19.30
N PHE A 967 4.23 -39.04 -18.24
CA PHE A 967 4.39 -39.43 -16.85
C PHE A 967 3.22 -39.08 -15.92
N HIS A 968 1.93 -39.22 -16.33
CA HIS A 968 0.59 -38.86 -15.72
C HIS A 968 0.50 -38.17 -14.33
N TRP A 969 -0.53 -37.65 -13.73
CA TRP A 969 -1.81 -38.24 -13.52
C TRP A 969 -1.95 -38.85 -12.01
N ILE A 970 -1.97 -38.25 -10.73
CA ILE A 970 -2.70 -38.72 -9.45
C ILE A 970 -3.74 -37.98 -8.40
N VAL A 971 -3.97 -36.71 -7.88
CA VAL A 971 -5.24 -36.17 -7.09
C VAL A 971 -6.04 -37.08 -5.96
N GLN A 972 -7.02 -36.67 -5.05
CA GLN A 972 -8.22 -37.40 -4.36
C GLN A 972 -9.21 -36.39 -3.62
N LYS A 973 -10.27 -36.67 -2.69
CA LYS A 973 -11.32 -35.86 -1.76
C LYS A 973 -11.85 -36.37 -0.28
N TRP A 974 -11.34 -36.16 0.97
CA TRP A 974 -11.61 -36.98 2.23
C TRP A 974 -13.04 -36.86 2.90
N ASP A 975 -13.29 -37.33 4.16
CA ASP A 975 -14.54 -37.31 5.02
C ASP A 975 -14.38 -38.05 6.37
N GLY A 976 -13.64 -39.17 6.37
CA GLY A 976 -13.81 -40.27 7.33
C GLY A 976 -13.27 -41.62 6.81
N SER A 977 -13.59 -41.95 5.54
CA SER A 977 -13.89 -43.32 5.05
C SER A 977 -12.99 -43.95 3.92
N ILE A 978 -13.32 -43.94 2.59
CA ILE A 978 -12.78 -44.86 1.51
C ILE A 978 -12.25 -44.26 0.13
N TRP A 979 -10.96 -43.94 -0.11
CA TRP A 979 -10.53 -42.89 -1.11
C TRP A 979 -10.91 -43.11 -2.61
N THR A 980 -11.23 -42.01 -3.33
CA THR A 980 -11.62 -41.91 -4.76
C THR A 980 -10.66 -41.08 -5.57
N ASN A 981 -10.52 -41.56 -6.77
CA ASN A 981 -10.11 -40.82 -7.92
C ASN A 981 -11.06 -39.69 -8.35
N VAL A 982 -10.59 -38.58 -8.90
CA VAL A 982 -11.28 -37.74 -9.88
C VAL A 982 -10.42 -37.33 -11.12
N ASP A 983 -9.37 -37.96 -11.74
CA ASP A 983 -8.76 -37.45 -13.06
C ASP A 983 -7.77 -38.23 -13.99
N ASP A 984 -7.30 -37.58 -15.09
CA ASP A 984 -6.40 -37.91 -16.22
C ASP A 984 -5.49 -36.83 -16.99
N TYR A 985 -5.30 -35.49 -16.74
CA TYR A 985 -4.33 -34.47 -17.36
C TYR A 985 -3.22 -35.08 -18.22
N GLN A 986 -3.67 -35.38 -19.43
CA GLN A 986 -3.03 -35.26 -20.72
C GLN A 986 -3.90 -34.40 -21.64
N LEU A 987 -3.32 -33.36 -22.22
CA LEU A 987 -3.82 -32.73 -23.43
C LEU A 987 -3.42 -33.69 -24.56
N GLU A 988 -2.44 -34.56 -24.27
CA GLU A 988 -1.40 -34.93 -25.18
C GLU A 988 -0.75 -36.22 -24.68
N THR A 989 -1.46 -37.33 -24.89
CA THR A 989 -1.21 -38.68 -24.36
C THR A 989 0.02 -39.41 -24.91
N THR A 990 1.06 -38.65 -25.29
CA THR A 990 2.40 -39.21 -25.37
C THR A 990 3.31 -38.71 -24.29
N LYS A 991 3.03 -37.57 -23.64
CA LYS A 991 3.93 -37.10 -22.59
C LYS A 991 3.31 -36.61 -21.26
N SER A 992 3.32 -35.32 -20.88
CA SER A 992 4.05 -35.02 -19.64
C SER A 992 3.79 -33.64 -18.88
N SER A 993 4.02 -33.55 -17.56
CA SER A 993 3.60 -32.55 -16.52
C SER A 993 4.31 -32.77 -15.12
N ILE A 994 3.77 -32.33 -13.95
CA ILE A 994 4.02 -32.63 -12.49
C ILE A 994 3.52 -31.41 -11.65
N PRO A 995 3.56 -31.39 -10.30
CA PRO A 995 3.32 -30.19 -9.51
C PRO A 995 4.17 -29.97 -8.20
N HIS A 996 3.91 -28.93 -7.37
CA HIS A 996 4.61 -28.58 -6.10
C HIS A 996 3.78 -28.18 -4.85
N ALA A 997 3.11 -27.00 -4.84
CA ALA A 997 2.75 -26.05 -3.75
C ALA A 997 1.31 -25.37 -3.69
N LEU A 998 0.44 -25.66 -2.71
CA LEU A 998 -1.00 -25.29 -2.61
C LEU A 998 -1.46 -24.33 -1.52
N LEU A 999 -2.52 -23.61 -1.88
CA LEU A 999 -3.39 -22.81 -1.04
C LEU A 999 -4.80 -23.31 -1.17
N VAL A 1000 -5.61 -23.00 -0.20
CA VAL A 1000 -6.97 -23.41 -0.11
C VAL A 1000 -7.79 -22.14 0.17
N MET A 1001 -9.05 -22.02 -0.21
CA MET A 1001 -9.86 -20.92 0.36
C MET A 1001 -11.15 -21.36 1.02
N GLY A 1002 -11.49 -22.67 1.03
CA GLY A 1002 -12.54 -23.40 1.79
C GLY A 1002 -13.47 -24.36 1.02
N VAL A 1003 -14.78 -24.38 1.31
CA VAL A 1003 -15.77 -25.36 0.84
C VAL A 1003 -16.09 -25.31 -0.66
N ASN A 1004 -15.68 -26.35 -1.38
CA ASN A 1004 -16.23 -26.66 -2.71
C ASN A 1004 -16.07 -25.60 -3.83
N ASN A 1005 -15.14 -24.67 -3.69
CA ASN A 1005 -14.63 -23.83 -4.76
C ASN A 1005 -13.20 -24.42 -4.90
N ILE A 1006 -13.17 -25.40 -5.81
CA ILE A 1006 -12.26 -26.56 -5.82
C ILE A 1006 -11.18 -26.43 -6.86
N TYR A 1007 -9.92 -26.19 -6.46
CA TYR A 1007 -8.79 -25.79 -7.31
C TYR A 1007 -7.44 -26.47 -6.93
N ALA A 1008 -6.46 -26.62 -7.84
CA ALA A 1008 -5.28 -27.51 -7.66
C ALA A 1008 -4.13 -27.44 -8.73
N VAL A 1009 -3.10 -26.60 -8.52
CA VAL A 1009 -2.01 -26.01 -9.34
C VAL A 1009 -1.01 -26.97 -10.12
N GLY A 1010 -0.16 -26.59 -11.13
CA GLY A 1010 0.71 -27.62 -11.82
C GLY A 1010 1.81 -27.23 -12.88
N TYR A 1011 2.45 -28.17 -13.63
CA TYR A 1011 3.65 -28.08 -14.56
C TYR A 1011 3.31 -29.04 -15.79
N ALA A 1012 3.34 -28.79 -17.15
CA ALA A 1012 2.67 -29.51 -18.32
C ALA A 1012 3.00 -29.10 -19.81
N THR A 1013 3.36 -29.97 -20.79
CA THR A 1013 4.01 -29.57 -22.12
C THR A 1013 3.61 -30.16 -23.51
N ASP A 1014 4.04 -29.46 -24.59
CA ASP A 1014 4.36 -29.75 -26.04
C ASP A 1014 5.22 -30.94 -26.58
N LEU A 1015 5.09 -31.27 -27.87
CA LEU A 1015 5.78 -32.36 -28.61
C LEU A 1015 7.33 -32.33 -28.59
N SER A 1016 7.96 -31.24 -28.13
CA SER A 1016 9.29 -30.75 -28.56
C SER A 1016 10.40 -30.74 -27.51
N ASN A 1017 10.30 -30.22 -26.25
CA ASN A 1017 11.29 -30.35 -25.09
C ASN A 1017 11.50 -29.17 -24.07
N TYR A 1018 10.81 -28.01 -24.06
CA TYR A 1018 11.25 -26.74 -23.40
C TYR A 1018 10.68 -26.40 -21.96
N ASN A 1019 10.08 -25.25 -21.49
CA ASN A 1019 8.81 -25.16 -20.69
C ASN A 1019 7.62 -24.36 -21.21
N HIS A 1020 6.43 -24.86 -20.94
CA HIS A 1020 5.24 -24.07 -20.79
C HIS A 1020 5.02 -23.72 -19.31
N TRP A 1021 3.89 -23.20 -18.84
CA TRP A 1021 3.68 -22.55 -17.52
C TRP A 1021 2.14 -22.91 -17.23
N ILE A 1022 1.55 -23.40 -16.06
CA ILE A 1022 0.12 -23.98 -15.91
C ILE A 1022 -1.05 -23.58 -14.82
N THR A 1023 -2.33 -23.21 -15.15
CA THR A 1023 -3.55 -23.10 -14.18
C THR A 1023 -5.03 -23.64 -14.53
N ARG A 1024 -5.92 -24.10 -13.62
CA ARG A 1024 -7.29 -24.70 -13.82
C ARG A 1024 -8.39 -24.29 -12.65
N LYS A 1025 -9.74 -24.14 -12.94
CA LYS A 1025 -11.08 -23.55 -12.41
C LYS A 1025 -12.55 -24.22 -12.50
N TRP A 1026 -13.62 -23.64 -12.03
CA TRP A 1026 -14.93 -24.33 -11.69
C TRP A 1026 -15.76 -23.01 -12.28
N ASP A 1027 -16.57 -22.95 -13.40
CA ASP A 1027 -17.86 -22.15 -13.70
C ASP A 1027 -19.20 -22.85 -14.35
N GLY A 1028 -20.14 -23.57 -13.65
CA GLY A 1028 -21.19 -24.60 -14.07
C GLY A 1028 -21.17 -26.15 -13.58
N SER A 1029 -20.33 -27.13 -14.07
CA SER A 1029 -20.07 -28.55 -13.65
C SER A 1029 -18.66 -29.34 -13.60
N THR A 1030 -17.51 -29.12 -14.33
CA THR A 1030 -16.28 -30.07 -14.36
C THR A 1030 -14.85 -29.54 -14.80
N TRP A 1031 -13.67 -29.96 -14.21
CA TRP A 1031 -12.28 -29.40 -14.46
C TRP A 1031 -11.82 -29.31 -15.99
N ALA A 1032 -11.26 -28.17 -16.49
CA ALA A 1032 -10.77 -27.57 -17.82
C ALA A 1032 -9.66 -26.37 -17.83
N THR A 1033 -9.59 -25.36 -18.75
CA THR A 1033 -8.57 -24.19 -18.79
C THR A 1033 -8.99 -22.75 -19.31
N VAL A 1034 -8.25 -21.61 -19.04
CA VAL A 1034 -8.41 -20.18 -19.58
C VAL A 1034 -7.17 -19.24 -19.71
N ASP A 1035 -5.96 -19.76 -19.73
CA ASP A 1035 -4.66 -19.11 -19.98
C ASP A 1035 -3.70 -20.30 -20.19
N ASP A 1036 -2.59 -20.02 -20.80
CA ASP A 1036 -1.70 -20.92 -21.51
C ASP A 1036 -0.75 -19.96 -22.20
N TYR A 1037 0.45 -19.72 -21.66
CA TYR A 1037 1.32 -18.69 -22.21
C TYR A 1037 2.79 -19.10 -22.25
N GLN A 1038 3.47 -18.46 -23.17
CA GLN A 1038 4.86 -18.09 -23.01
C GLN A 1038 4.99 -16.65 -23.43
N LEU A 1039 5.97 -15.92 -22.90
CA LEU A 1039 6.30 -14.67 -23.56
C LEU A 1039 6.87 -14.98 -24.96
N ILE A 1040 7.77 -15.95 -25.07
CA ILE A 1040 8.14 -16.62 -26.31
C ILE A 1040 7.93 -18.11 -26.15
N GLN A 1041 7.13 -18.65 -27.06
CA GLN A 1041 6.64 -20.02 -27.18
C GLN A 1041 7.71 -21.08 -27.54
N THR A 1042 8.89 -20.97 -26.94
CA THR A 1042 10.03 -21.86 -27.21
C THR A 1042 10.90 -22.16 -25.97
N LYS A 1043 10.64 -21.58 -24.78
CA LYS A 1043 11.75 -21.35 -23.83
C LYS A 1043 11.48 -21.42 -22.30
N ASN A 1044 12.54 -21.82 -21.59
CA ASN A 1044 12.86 -22.29 -20.19
C ASN A 1044 12.73 -21.44 -18.80
N SER A 1045 11.66 -21.39 -18.00
CA SER A 1045 11.29 -20.92 -16.59
C SER A 1045 10.43 -21.90 -15.53
N THR A 1046 9.76 -21.64 -14.34
CA THR A 1046 8.91 -22.62 -13.44
C THR A 1046 8.22 -22.05 -12.13
N ALA A 1047 6.90 -22.21 -11.82
CA ALA A 1047 6.31 -21.77 -10.52
C ALA A 1047 6.60 -22.65 -9.35
N ASN A 1048 6.39 -22.10 -8.15
CA ASN A 1048 6.03 -22.93 -7.03
C ASN A 1048 5.16 -22.39 -5.86
N ALA A 1049 4.00 -21.70 -6.05
CA ALA A 1049 2.89 -21.54 -5.03
C ALA A 1049 1.66 -20.56 -5.29
N ILE A 1050 0.80 -20.20 -4.26
CA ILE A 1050 -0.42 -19.30 -4.19
C ILE A 1050 -1.17 -19.00 -2.76
N THR A 1051 -1.99 -17.94 -2.33
CA THR A 1051 -2.57 -17.48 -0.92
C THR A 1051 -3.93 -16.59 -0.57
N GLN A 1052 -4.63 -15.70 -1.37
CA GLN A 1052 -5.99 -14.94 -1.36
C GLN A 1052 -6.45 -13.47 -0.96
N ASP A 1053 -6.66 -12.42 -1.81
CA ASP A 1053 -7.04 -11.03 -1.30
C ASP A 1053 -8.30 -10.90 -0.44
N ASN A 1054 -8.30 -9.94 0.50
CA ASN A 1054 -9.39 -9.57 1.42
C ASN A 1054 -10.81 -9.50 0.76
N SER A 1055 -10.85 -9.32 -0.56
CA SER A 1055 -11.97 -9.28 -1.50
C SER A 1055 -12.00 -10.36 -2.63
N GLY A 1056 -11.35 -11.53 -2.49
CA GLY A 1056 -11.65 -12.79 -3.23
C GLY A 1056 -10.69 -13.21 -4.38
N ASN A 1057 -9.37 -13.13 -4.19
CA ASN A 1057 -8.48 -12.56 -5.21
C ASN A 1057 -7.08 -13.24 -5.31
N ILE A 1058 -6.54 -13.49 -6.50
CA ILE A 1058 -5.88 -14.77 -6.90
C ILE A 1058 -4.56 -14.67 -7.74
N TYR A 1059 -3.37 -14.85 -7.18
CA TYR A 1059 -2.21 -13.96 -7.47
C TYR A 1059 -1.30 -13.99 -8.86
N VAL A 1060 0.24 -15.45 -9.87
CA VAL A 1060 1.17 -16.74 -9.48
C VAL A 1060 2.61 -16.37 -9.17
N ALA A 1061 3.46 -17.20 -8.49
CA ALA A 1061 4.90 -16.93 -8.44
C ALA A 1061 6.01 -17.92 -8.88
N GLY A 1062 7.12 -17.25 -9.25
CA GLY A 1062 8.21 -17.65 -10.12
C GLY A 1062 8.38 -16.81 -11.41
N VAL A 1063 8.61 -17.32 -12.61
CA VAL A 1063 9.88 -17.03 -13.28
C VAL A 1063 9.88 -17.03 -14.76
N GLY A 1064 10.74 -16.21 -15.41
CA GLY A 1064 11.40 -16.50 -16.71
C GLY A 1064 12.13 -15.40 -17.52
N ILE A 1065 13.32 -15.76 -18.01
CA ILE A 1065 13.76 -15.92 -19.42
C ILE A 1065 14.40 -14.74 -20.25
N ASN A 1066 15.33 -14.89 -21.26
CA ASN A 1066 16.02 -13.83 -22.12
C ASN A 1066 15.94 -13.66 -23.69
N ALA A 1067 15.90 -14.67 -24.56
CA ALA A 1067 16.11 -14.67 -26.04
C ALA A 1067 17.52 -15.17 -26.46
N SER A 1068 18.45 -15.25 -25.50
CA SER A 1068 19.87 -15.57 -25.69
C SER A 1068 20.46 -16.60 -24.70
N ASP A 1069 19.65 -17.53 -24.16
CA ASP A 1069 19.86 -18.41 -22.98
C ASP A 1069 20.13 -17.73 -21.62
N LEU A 1070 19.22 -16.81 -21.23
CA LEU A 1070 19.27 -15.98 -20.01
C LEU A 1070 17.83 -15.66 -19.34
N THR A 1071 17.54 -14.64 -18.46
CA THR A 1071 16.23 -14.44 -17.66
C THR A 1071 15.60 -13.06 -17.27
N HIS A 1072 14.34 -13.06 -16.74
CA HIS A 1072 13.77 -12.13 -15.72
C HIS A 1072 12.85 -12.80 -14.62
N TRP A 1073 12.69 -12.16 -13.43
CA TRP A 1073 11.55 -12.16 -12.47
C TRP A 1073 10.30 -11.50 -13.10
N VAL A 1074 9.47 -12.17 -13.93
CA VAL A 1074 8.14 -11.63 -14.51
C VAL A 1074 7.13 -12.02 -13.35
N VAL A 1075 6.29 -11.09 -12.83
CA VAL A 1075 5.16 -11.27 -11.88
C VAL A 1075 3.80 -10.77 -12.37
N ARG A 1076 2.79 -11.26 -11.66
CA ARG A 1076 1.40 -11.31 -11.97
C ARG A 1076 0.40 -10.78 -10.68
N LYS A 1077 -1.00 -10.73 -10.53
CA LYS A 1077 -2.26 -9.79 -10.43
C LYS A 1077 -3.66 -10.15 -11.23
N TRP A 1078 -4.97 -9.91 -10.87
CA TRP A 1078 -6.35 -10.49 -11.54
C TRP A 1078 -7.31 -9.22 -11.32
N ASN A 1079 -8.39 -8.89 -12.08
CA ASN A 1079 -9.66 -8.26 -11.57
C ASN A 1079 -10.97 -9.09 -11.65
N GLY A 1080 -11.12 -10.18 -10.87
CA GLY A 1080 -12.11 -11.27 -11.10
C GLY A 1080 -12.25 -11.84 -12.54
N GLN A 1081 -11.37 -11.48 -13.49
CA GLN A 1081 -11.63 -11.59 -14.94
C GLN A 1081 -10.45 -11.95 -15.85
N TYR A 1082 -9.31 -11.24 -15.83
CA TYR A 1082 -8.23 -11.44 -16.84
C TYR A 1082 -6.76 -11.32 -16.38
N TRP A 1083 -5.90 -11.75 -17.30
CA TRP A 1083 -4.45 -11.92 -17.22
C TRP A 1083 -3.59 -10.73 -17.66
N SER A 1084 -2.55 -10.39 -16.90
CA SER A 1084 -1.48 -9.48 -17.35
C SER A 1084 -0.18 -9.72 -16.61
N THR A 1085 0.78 -8.80 -16.67
CA THR A 1085 2.03 -8.73 -15.88
C THR A 1085 2.33 -7.24 -15.65
N ILE A 1086 2.76 -6.79 -14.45
CA ILE A 1086 3.01 -5.36 -14.16
C ILE A 1086 4.12 -5.08 -13.10
N ARG A 1087 5.09 -5.99 -12.94
CA ARG A 1087 6.53 -5.68 -12.76
C ARG A 1087 7.24 -7.03 -13.00
N ASP A 1088 8.56 -6.96 -12.96
CA ASP A 1088 9.45 -7.41 -13.99
C ASP A 1088 10.91 -7.14 -13.51
N TYR A 1089 11.88 -8.08 -13.47
CA TYR A 1089 13.29 -7.76 -13.09
C TYR A 1089 14.38 -8.71 -13.67
N ASP A 1090 15.54 -8.18 -14.09
CA ASP A 1090 16.76 -8.92 -14.54
C ASP A 1090 17.98 -8.62 -13.66
N VAL A 1091 18.91 -9.57 -13.55
CA VAL A 1091 20.30 -9.28 -13.20
C VAL A 1091 20.98 -8.53 -14.33
N GLN A 1092 21.45 -7.33 -14.00
CA GLN A 1092 22.28 -6.53 -14.91
C GLN A 1092 23.77 -6.61 -14.52
N SER A 1093 24.35 -7.81 -14.63
CA SER A 1093 25.79 -8.08 -14.62
C SER A 1093 26.32 -8.39 -16.03
N SER A 1094 27.60 -8.73 -16.13
CA SER A 1094 28.33 -9.05 -17.37
C SER A 1094 29.02 -10.42 -17.37
N LEU A 1095 28.98 -11.15 -16.24
CA LEU A 1095 29.69 -12.43 -16.09
C LEU A 1095 28.93 -13.61 -16.74
N PRO A 1096 29.60 -14.70 -17.14
CA PRO A 1096 29.06 -15.68 -18.10
C PRO A 1096 28.38 -16.91 -17.44
N TYR A 1097 27.85 -16.82 -16.21
CA TYR A 1097 27.23 -17.92 -15.46
C TYR A 1097 26.10 -17.46 -14.50
N ARG A 1098 24.93 -17.11 -15.08
CA ARG A 1098 23.75 -16.31 -14.56
C ARG A 1098 22.30 -16.93 -14.37
N PHE A 1099 21.65 -17.24 -13.25
CA PHE A 1099 20.43 -18.13 -13.04
C PHE A 1099 19.37 -17.27 -12.36
N SER A 1100 18.13 -17.73 -12.21
CA SER A 1100 17.06 -16.94 -11.64
C SER A 1100 16.05 -17.67 -10.71
N GLU A 1101 16.42 -18.53 -9.73
CA GLU A 1101 15.45 -19.20 -8.80
C GLU A 1101 14.82 -18.52 -7.57
N ALA A 1102 13.58 -18.84 -7.20
CA ALA A 1102 12.72 -17.84 -6.60
C ALA A 1102 12.03 -18.21 -5.27
N THR A 1103 11.00 -19.09 -5.28
CA THR A 1103 10.60 -20.07 -4.23
C THR A 1103 9.53 -19.98 -3.04
N SER A 1104 8.80 -18.88 -2.75
CA SER A 1104 8.48 -18.32 -1.40
C SER A 1104 7.82 -16.84 -1.23
N LEU A 1105 6.49 -16.52 -1.40
CA LEU A 1105 5.85 -15.22 -0.92
C LEU A 1105 4.75 -15.47 0.18
N THR A 1106 4.11 -14.48 0.87
CA THR A 1106 3.01 -14.75 1.87
C THR A 1106 2.08 -13.55 2.34
N HIS A 1107 0.91 -13.69 3.05
CA HIS A 1107 0.06 -12.57 3.64
C HIS A 1107 0.07 -12.06 5.14
N ASP A 1108 -0.49 -10.85 5.28
CA ASP A 1108 -0.78 -9.86 6.32
C ASP A 1108 -2.30 -9.52 6.43
N PRO A 1109 -3.03 -10.06 7.42
CA PRO A 1109 -4.48 -9.94 7.47
C PRO A 1109 -4.96 -8.60 8.04
N ILE A 1110 -4.09 -7.60 8.15
CA ILE A 1110 -4.37 -6.35 8.88
C ILE A 1110 -4.15 -5.12 8.00
N ASN A 1111 -3.31 -5.18 6.96
CA ASN A 1111 -3.06 -4.06 6.06
C ASN A 1111 -3.35 -4.32 4.56
N ASP A 1112 -3.72 -5.54 4.13
CA ASP A 1112 -4.12 -5.89 2.73
C ASP A 1112 -3.01 -5.68 1.66
N ILE A 1113 -1.76 -5.97 1.99
CA ILE A 1113 -0.62 -5.67 1.10
C ILE A 1113 0.31 -6.87 0.89
N ILE A 1114 1.13 -6.88 -0.18
CA ILE A 1114 1.98 -8.02 -0.55
C ILE A 1114 3.48 -7.85 -0.44
N TYR A 1115 4.11 -8.87 0.13
CA TYR A 1115 5.50 -9.06 0.46
C TYR A 1115 6.05 -10.36 -0.16
N ALA A 1116 7.14 -10.20 -0.89
CA ALA A 1116 7.88 -11.18 -1.65
C ALA A 1116 9.36 -11.48 -1.28
N GLY A 1117 9.90 -12.73 -1.29
CA GLY A 1117 11.28 -12.80 -1.80
C GLY A 1117 12.11 -14.05 -2.21
N GLY A 1118 13.25 -13.86 -2.93
CA GLY A 1118 14.44 -14.77 -2.90
C GLY A 1118 15.36 -15.23 -4.11
N GLN A 1119 16.75 -15.03 -4.14
CA GLN A 1119 17.97 -15.77 -4.72
C GLN A 1119 19.17 -15.38 -5.79
N ARG A 1120 20.03 -14.30 -5.95
CA ARG A 1120 20.75 -13.81 -7.23
C ARG A 1120 22.25 -14.00 -7.48
N PHE A 1121 22.69 -14.50 -8.65
CA PHE A 1121 24.06 -14.73 -9.12
C PHE A 1121 24.43 -13.86 -10.25
N ASP A 1122 25.74 -13.80 -10.34
CA ASP A 1122 26.40 -13.34 -11.50
C ASP A 1122 27.78 -14.05 -11.67
N GLY A 1123 28.38 -14.64 -10.60
CA GLY A 1123 29.34 -15.74 -10.77
C GLY A 1123 30.19 -16.31 -9.60
N TRP A 1124 30.11 -15.79 -8.36
CA TRP A 1124 31.00 -16.09 -7.21
C TRP A 1124 30.39 -16.44 -5.83
N SER A 1125 29.12 -16.15 -5.54
CA SER A 1125 28.43 -16.61 -4.30
C SER A 1125 26.91 -16.82 -4.50
N TYR A 1126 26.02 -16.73 -3.50
CA TYR A 1126 24.55 -17.00 -3.47
C TYR A 1126 23.94 -15.87 -2.49
N ASP A 1127 22.72 -15.32 -2.57
CA ASP A 1127 22.32 -13.96 -2.13
C ASP A 1127 20.90 -13.75 -1.61
N TRP A 1128 20.68 -13.15 -0.42
CA TRP A 1128 19.38 -12.63 0.04
C TRP A 1128 19.24 -11.23 0.69
N TYR A 1129 18.24 -10.46 0.20
CA TYR A 1129 17.55 -9.24 0.72
C TYR A 1129 16.01 -9.37 0.39
N VAL A 1130 15.20 -8.34 0.03
CA VAL A 1130 13.70 -8.45 -0.23
C VAL A 1130 12.88 -7.13 -0.59
N GLU A 1131 11.61 -7.15 -1.13
CA GLU A 1131 10.82 -5.91 -1.59
C GLU A 1131 9.21 -5.92 -1.67
N LYS A 1132 8.53 -4.77 -1.99
CA LYS A 1132 7.14 -4.35 -1.63
C LYS A 1132 6.06 -4.07 -2.71
N LEU A 1133 4.96 -4.84 -2.81
CA LEU A 1133 3.85 -4.54 -3.75
C LEU A 1133 2.99 -3.34 -3.35
N PRO A 1134 2.59 -2.56 -4.37
CA PRO A 1134 1.19 -2.16 -4.61
C PRO A 1134 0.20 -3.32 -4.76
#